data_AF-A0A959RUR0-F1
#
_entry.id   AF-A0A959RUR0-F1
#
_cell.length_a   1.000
_cell.length_b   1.000
_cell.length_c   1.000
_cell.angle_alpha   90.00
_cell.angle_beta   90.00
_cell.angle_gamma   90.00
#
_symmetry.space_group_name_H-M   'P 1'
#
loop_
_entity.id
_entity.type
_entity.pdbx_description
1 polymer ?
#
loop_
_entity_poly.entity_id
_entity_poly.type
_entity_poly.pdbx_seq_one_letter_code
_entity_poly.pdbx_strand_id
1 'polypeptide(L)'
;MIEVIEDSANIINSDDFVFIDNCNSYVKEYNTIQEAISHNKDLHVVVRFKQAFLWLKSMSKRYEKDLFEFKTIDYRSHLEEKWNVTIPEEYSNEELSSMDLVNLGELPQKNDSFEDFILKYFYDVEFSSPRFHFPMLSKLLTNYDPIRWDENSKYSLLRKIYSERIQKWKEHYSKEEEKEFIDDIAYNTSEIINELQRFKVLRSYENVAAILIPKRFKLLNKLNLNLRYINIDPSQIKSDIQQVIVHLNSLPKPDTKEKMSSFIESVSGLLIEEYKFIENLFIENPSLVSKQLISQIRLVFSELSDKLGKSISGLENLIRPERPVRVELDSEISAVKTWATDSYLPYIKWLLRNNIVDNEIYKIGDSFSEWFYTNWEDIKSDSKSLVANWIFNNANELNISDKINIVVVIDNFSWINIDLITKSFSQYGFSLRKKEPYFSMVPSETETSKKCLLSGKDEYENIDEKNYTDILNKGWVPYYEDKEFKYLPNINELIKTNLENGKTYFLNFLPIDSALHKDETVLGAEHFEHIEYLLQNLTKKLTNFIKEKDVQENTILHIISDHGSTKFNSIPQNDLDIDFFKSTKQEDPSPRFLSFSNEDFSKLPEYLKEDAFFIDKSRFGLSKNFLCARRSNTFLKYKIGTFEHGGLLPEEMIVPSLTFEHVELRLENILVTLLKNSFRYRSEEIQFEIANPNNIPVEDLKLEVTNSNVDSIGEIIEWLDPNSKCTKSIRGRFKKADKVDETTLLFISLKFRINDQFFVQDHKININMTSMLELKDSSMFDL
;
A
#
# COMPACT_ATOMS: atom_id res chain seq x y z
N MET A 1 32.83 64.43 3.66
CA MET A 1 33.85 63.36 3.72
C MET A 1 33.79 62.58 2.42
N ILE A 2 34.93 62.40 1.74
CA ILE A 2 35.01 61.67 0.47
C ILE A 2 35.59 60.29 0.74
N GLU A 3 34.77 59.25 0.67
CA GLU A 3 35.21 57.87 0.78
C GLU A 3 35.57 57.34 -0.61
N VAL A 4 36.82 56.95 -0.80
CA VAL A 4 37.31 56.39 -2.07
C VAL A 4 37.62 54.92 -1.87
N ILE A 5 36.91 54.07 -2.62
CA ILE A 5 36.96 52.62 -2.52
C ILE A 5 37.63 52.08 -3.79
N GLU A 6 38.78 51.41 -3.67
CA GLU A 6 39.35 50.63 -4.77
C GLU A 6 38.56 49.31 -4.91
N ASP A 7 37.87 49.13 -6.04
CA ASP A 7 37.10 47.93 -6.39
C ASP A 7 37.56 47.40 -7.75
N SER A 8 38.81 46.93 -7.81
CA SER A 8 39.36 46.36 -9.04
C SER A 8 38.66 45.07 -9.49
N ALA A 9 37.85 44.47 -8.61
CA ALA A 9 37.14 43.22 -8.84
C ALA A 9 35.68 43.42 -9.28
N ASN A 10 35.21 44.66 -9.42
CA ASN A 10 33.86 44.99 -9.90
C ASN A 10 32.74 44.40 -9.02
N ILE A 11 32.95 44.42 -7.70
CA ILE A 11 32.08 43.82 -6.68
C ILE A 11 30.91 44.75 -6.34
N ILE A 12 31.16 46.06 -6.28
CA ILE A 12 30.17 47.03 -5.82
C ILE A 12 29.32 47.47 -7.00
N ASN A 13 28.00 47.30 -6.90
CA ASN A 13 27.01 47.85 -7.83
C ASN A 13 25.90 48.54 -7.03
N SER A 14 25.97 49.87 -6.94
CA SER A 14 24.96 50.70 -6.29
C SER A 14 24.83 52.00 -7.06
N ASP A 15 23.59 52.42 -7.35
CA ASP A 15 23.32 53.66 -8.09
C ASP A 15 23.67 54.93 -7.28
N ASP A 16 23.89 54.78 -5.97
CA ASP A 16 24.24 55.88 -5.06
C ASP A 16 25.74 56.23 -5.09
N PHE A 17 26.56 55.49 -5.84
CA PHE A 17 28.01 55.66 -5.90
C PHE A 17 28.50 56.25 -7.22
N VAL A 18 29.61 56.99 -7.13
CA VAL A 18 30.31 57.53 -8.30
C VAL A 18 31.36 56.53 -8.76
N PHE A 19 31.25 56.05 -10.01
CA PHE A 19 32.17 55.04 -10.55
C PHE A 19 33.27 55.62 -11.43
N ILE A 20 34.50 55.18 -11.20
CA ILE A 20 35.68 55.48 -12.02
C ILE A 20 36.23 54.17 -12.58
N ASP A 21 35.71 53.78 -13.74
CA ASP A 21 36.06 52.53 -14.42
C ASP A 21 37.25 52.66 -15.38
N ASN A 22 37.55 53.88 -15.82
CA ASN A 22 38.62 54.18 -16.77
C ASN A 22 39.10 55.64 -16.67
N CYS A 23 40.06 56.01 -17.53
CA CYS A 23 40.63 57.35 -17.57
C CYS A 23 39.58 58.45 -17.88
N ASN A 24 38.61 58.20 -18.76
CA ASN A 24 37.59 59.20 -19.13
C ASN A 24 36.62 59.45 -17.97
N SER A 25 36.17 58.38 -17.30
CA SER A 25 35.34 58.51 -16.09
C SER A 25 36.08 59.24 -14.98
N TYR A 26 37.40 59.04 -14.83
CA TYR A 26 38.18 59.79 -13.85
C TYR A 26 38.11 61.29 -14.12
N VAL A 27 38.32 61.72 -15.37
CA VAL A 27 38.26 63.16 -15.73
C VAL A 27 36.88 63.75 -15.47
N LYS A 28 35.82 63.02 -15.83
CA LYS A 28 34.43 63.46 -15.63
C LYS A 28 34.12 63.60 -14.14
N GLU A 29 34.38 62.55 -13.38
CA GLU A 29 34.01 62.48 -11.96
C GLU A 29 34.95 63.26 -11.05
N TYR A 30 36.14 63.64 -11.53
CA TYR A 30 37.03 64.55 -10.81
C TYR A 30 36.34 65.86 -10.43
N ASN A 31 35.53 66.42 -11.33
CA ASN A 31 34.76 67.63 -11.06
C ASN A 31 33.67 67.37 -10.02
N THR A 32 32.95 66.24 -10.12
CA THR A 32 31.96 65.81 -9.13
C THR A 32 32.57 65.73 -7.73
N ILE A 33 33.78 65.17 -7.61
CA ILE A 33 34.53 65.10 -6.35
C ILE A 33 34.91 66.50 -5.85
N GLN A 34 35.39 67.39 -6.72
CA GLN A 34 35.71 68.76 -6.34
C GLN A 34 34.48 69.57 -5.89
N GLU A 35 33.34 69.37 -6.53
CA GLU A 35 32.07 69.99 -6.15
C GLU A 35 31.57 69.48 -4.80
N ALA A 36 31.67 68.18 -4.54
CA ALA A 36 31.33 67.61 -3.23
C ALA A 36 32.22 68.21 -2.12
N ILE A 37 33.52 68.36 -2.37
CA ILE A 37 34.45 69.00 -1.44
C ILE A 37 34.08 70.46 -1.18
N SER A 38 33.80 71.25 -2.22
CA SER A 38 33.51 72.69 -2.07
C SER A 38 32.19 72.96 -1.35
N HIS A 39 31.23 72.03 -1.44
CA HIS A 39 29.94 72.12 -0.76
C HIS A 39 29.87 71.31 0.54
N ASN A 40 31.00 70.76 1.00
CA ASN A 40 31.11 69.92 2.20
C ASN A 40 30.08 68.77 2.23
N LYS A 41 29.84 68.13 1.07
CA LYS A 41 28.96 66.98 0.93
C LYS A 41 29.75 65.68 1.06
N ASP A 42 29.10 64.66 1.61
CA ASP A 42 29.64 63.31 1.62
C ASP A 42 29.50 62.68 0.22
N LEU A 43 30.53 61.94 -0.19
CA LEU A 43 30.56 61.27 -1.50
C LEU A 43 31.31 59.96 -1.40
N HIS A 44 30.72 58.90 -1.95
CA HIS A 44 31.36 57.60 -2.09
C HIS A 44 31.78 57.41 -3.55
N VAL A 45 33.08 57.16 -3.75
CA VAL A 45 33.70 57.03 -5.06
C VAL A 45 34.28 55.63 -5.19
N VAL A 46 33.72 54.81 -6.08
CA VAL A 46 34.21 53.47 -6.38
C VAL A 46 35.14 53.54 -7.58
N VAL A 47 36.37 53.05 -7.42
CA VAL A 47 37.44 53.15 -8.40
C VAL A 47 37.85 51.77 -8.85
N ARG A 48 37.45 51.39 -10.07
CA ARG A 48 37.81 50.11 -10.69
C ARG A 48 39.09 50.20 -11.51
N PHE A 49 39.47 51.41 -11.93
CA PHE A 49 40.74 51.68 -12.59
C PHE A 49 41.85 52.00 -11.59
N LYS A 50 42.73 51.02 -11.32
CA LYS A 50 43.80 51.09 -10.31
C LYS A 50 44.66 52.36 -10.36
N GLN A 51 45.00 52.83 -11.56
CA GLN A 51 45.79 54.05 -11.72
C GLN A 51 45.04 55.30 -11.26
N ALA A 52 43.72 55.38 -11.47
CA ALA A 52 42.91 56.48 -10.96
C ALA A 52 42.86 56.50 -9.42
N PHE A 53 42.90 55.32 -8.76
CA PHE A 53 42.95 55.26 -7.31
C PHE A 53 44.24 55.88 -6.76
N LEU A 54 45.38 55.61 -7.42
CA LEU A 54 46.66 56.26 -7.10
C LEU A 54 46.65 57.77 -7.38
N TRP A 55 45.97 58.21 -8.44
CA TRP A 55 45.79 59.63 -8.73
C TRP A 55 44.95 60.33 -7.67
N LEU A 56 43.84 59.72 -7.21
CA LEU A 56 43.03 60.25 -6.12
C LEU A 56 43.79 60.28 -4.78
N LYS A 57 44.58 59.24 -4.47
CA LYS A 57 45.50 59.28 -3.32
C LYS A 57 46.48 60.44 -3.40
N SER A 58 47.00 60.72 -4.59
CA SER A 58 47.90 61.86 -4.81
C SER A 58 47.16 63.21 -4.72
N MET A 59 45.92 63.28 -5.19
CA MET A 59 45.06 64.45 -5.10
C MET A 59 44.70 64.78 -3.64
N SER A 60 44.34 63.79 -2.83
CA SER A 60 43.89 63.98 -1.44
C SER A 60 44.91 64.75 -0.57
N LYS A 61 46.21 64.63 -0.89
CA LYS A 61 47.31 65.35 -0.21
C LYS A 61 47.20 66.88 -0.28
N ARG A 62 46.35 67.43 -1.16
CA ARG A 62 46.11 68.88 -1.31
C ARG A 62 45.08 69.43 -0.34
N TYR A 63 44.39 68.57 0.41
CA TYR A 63 43.29 68.92 1.29
C TYR A 63 43.63 68.63 2.75
N GLU A 64 42.79 69.10 3.68
CA GLU A 64 42.95 68.87 5.12
C GLU A 64 42.98 67.37 5.46
N LYS A 65 43.69 67.02 6.54
CA LYS A 65 43.64 65.66 7.09
C LYS A 65 42.19 65.32 7.44
N ASP A 66 41.79 64.08 7.13
CA ASP A 66 40.47 63.50 7.42
C ASP A 66 39.35 63.87 6.43
N LEU A 67 39.63 64.63 5.35
CA LEU A 67 38.63 64.86 4.29
C LEU A 67 38.41 63.63 3.39
N PHE A 68 39.47 62.82 3.20
CA PHE A 68 39.44 61.60 2.39
C PHE A 68 39.67 60.36 3.25
N GLU A 69 38.84 59.34 3.03
CA GLU A 69 39.05 57.99 3.54
C GLU A 69 39.31 57.06 2.35
N PHE A 70 40.34 56.22 2.43
CA PHE A 70 40.68 55.27 1.38
C PHE A 70 40.50 53.86 1.88
N LYS A 71 39.64 53.09 1.20
CA LYS A 71 39.46 51.66 1.42
C LYS A 71 39.81 50.90 0.15
N THR A 72 40.26 49.67 0.31
CA THR A 72 40.38 48.72 -0.79
C THR A 72 39.43 47.59 -0.44
N ILE A 73 38.47 47.32 -1.33
CA ILE A 73 37.58 46.17 -1.23
C ILE A 73 38.09 45.15 -2.23
N ASP A 74 38.57 44.03 -1.69
CA ASP A 74 38.88 42.84 -2.47
C ASP A 74 37.81 41.77 -2.25
N TYR A 75 37.87 40.72 -3.04
CA TYR A 75 36.83 39.69 -3.06
C TYR A 75 36.68 39.00 -1.69
N ARG A 76 37.82 38.76 -1.02
CA ARG A 76 37.89 38.24 0.35
C ARG A 76 37.21 39.14 1.35
N SER A 77 37.64 40.40 1.48
CA SER A 77 37.10 41.33 2.49
C SER A 77 35.60 41.54 2.32
N HIS A 78 35.12 41.58 1.07
CA HIS A 78 33.69 41.65 0.80
C HIS A 78 32.93 40.38 1.20
N LEU A 79 33.47 39.20 0.90
CA LEU A 79 32.86 37.94 1.33
C LEU A 79 32.85 37.81 2.86
N GLU A 80 33.95 38.14 3.53
CA GLU A 80 34.06 38.09 5.00
C GLU A 80 33.03 38.99 5.66
N GLU A 81 32.84 40.21 5.12
CA GLU A 81 31.80 41.14 5.58
C GLU A 81 30.39 40.60 5.32
N LYS A 82 30.12 40.13 4.10
CA LYS A 82 28.78 39.65 3.69
C LYS A 82 28.37 38.38 4.44
N TRP A 83 29.29 37.46 4.63
CA TRP A 83 29.04 36.16 5.25
C TRP A 83 29.24 36.19 6.76
N ASN A 84 29.91 37.22 7.29
CA ASN A 84 30.29 37.32 8.69
C ASN A 84 31.08 36.08 9.16
N VAL A 85 32.01 35.62 8.32
CA VAL A 85 32.88 34.45 8.54
C VAL A 85 34.30 34.82 8.12
N THR A 86 35.30 34.41 8.90
CA THR A 86 36.71 34.61 8.56
C THR A 86 37.16 33.60 7.51
N ILE A 87 37.78 34.07 6.43
CA ILE A 87 38.32 33.21 5.37
C ILE A 87 39.82 32.98 5.64
N PRO A 88 40.35 31.75 5.57
CA PRO A 88 41.78 31.48 5.71
C PRO A 88 42.65 32.22 4.68
N GLU A 89 43.78 32.82 5.07
CA GLU A 89 44.67 33.65 4.19
C GLU A 89 45.23 32.88 2.98
N GLU A 90 45.25 31.56 3.08
CA GLU A 90 45.79 30.62 2.09
C GLU A 90 44.94 30.43 0.82
N TYR A 91 43.77 31.08 0.72
CA TYR A 91 42.91 31.07 -0.47
C TYR A 91 43.05 32.40 -1.24
N SER A 92 43.40 32.39 -2.51
CA SER A 92 43.62 33.67 -3.23
C SER A 92 42.31 34.38 -3.59
N ASN A 93 42.35 35.70 -3.83
CA ASN A 93 41.19 36.44 -4.32
C ASN A 93 40.71 35.91 -5.69
N GLU A 94 41.64 35.46 -6.54
CA GLU A 94 41.32 34.82 -7.81
C GLU A 94 40.56 33.51 -7.59
N GLU A 95 41.02 32.66 -6.66
CA GLU A 95 40.33 31.40 -6.31
C GLU A 95 38.90 31.65 -5.80
N LEU A 96 38.72 32.62 -4.90
CA LEU A 96 37.40 32.99 -4.38
C LEU A 96 36.48 33.55 -5.48
N SER A 97 37.02 34.39 -6.37
CA SER A 97 36.24 35.00 -7.47
C SER A 97 35.82 34.01 -8.56
N SER A 98 36.61 32.95 -8.78
CA SER A 98 36.38 31.98 -9.87
C SER A 98 35.06 31.21 -9.76
N MET A 99 34.47 31.22 -8.57
CA MET A 99 33.25 30.49 -8.22
C MET A 99 32.02 31.38 -8.00
N ASP A 100 32.18 32.70 -8.18
CA ASP A 100 31.16 33.70 -7.93
C ASP A 100 30.44 33.54 -6.57
N LEU A 101 31.21 33.24 -5.52
CA LEU A 101 30.69 32.98 -4.18
C LEU A 101 29.83 34.12 -3.62
N VAL A 102 30.09 35.35 -4.04
CA VAL A 102 29.32 36.53 -3.62
C VAL A 102 27.85 36.40 -4.01
N ASN A 103 27.51 35.73 -5.10
CA ASN A 103 26.13 35.63 -5.61
C ASN A 103 25.41 34.34 -5.22
N LEU A 104 25.95 33.55 -4.27
CA LEU A 104 25.22 32.41 -3.73
C LEU A 104 23.93 32.85 -3.04
N GLY A 105 22.85 32.10 -3.29
CA GLY A 105 21.52 32.39 -2.72
C GLY A 105 21.36 32.01 -1.25
N GLU A 106 22.34 31.31 -0.68
CA GLU A 106 22.38 30.90 0.73
C GLU A 106 23.55 31.58 1.46
N LEU A 107 23.34 31.87 2.75
CA LEU A 107 24.36 32.42 3.64
C LEU A 107 24.80 31.37 4.67
N PRO A 108 26.05 31.45 5.18
CA PRO A 108 26.50 30.57 6.26
C PRO A 108 25.63 30.71 7.52
N GLN A 109 25.44 29.62 8.25
CA GLN A 109 24.75 29.64 9.53
C GLN A 109 25.67 30.15 10.64
N LYS A 110 25.06 30.56 11.76
CA LYS A 110 25.82 31.01 12.93
C LYS A 110 26.73 29.88 13.43
N ASN A 111 28.04 30.14 13.43
CA ASN A 111 29.15 29.22 13.77
C ASN A 111 29.64 28.30 12.64
N ASP A 112 29.14 28.41 11.41
CA ASP A 112 29.77 27.72 10.27
C ASP A 112 31.17 28.31 10.02
N SER A 113 32.17 27.45 9.80
CA SER A 113 33.43 27.91 9.19
C SER A 113 33.25 28.12 7.69
N PHE A 114 34.18 28.83 7.07
CA PHE A 114 34.16 29.03 5.62
C PHE A 114 34.16 27.69 4.88
N GLU A 115 35.04 26.77 5.28
CA GLU A 115 35.17 25.45 4.68
C GLU A 115 33.94 24.57 4.91
N ASP A 116 33.34 24.61 6.11
CA ASP A 116 32.13 23.84 6.43
C ASP A 116 30.95 24.28 5.57
N PHE A 117 30.75 25.60 5.42
CA PHE A 117 29.71 26.14 4.56
C PHE A 117 29.93 25.76 3.09
N ILE A 118 31.15 25.93 2.57
CA ILE A 118 31.48 25.60 1.19
C ILE A 118 31.22 24.11 0.91
N LEU A 119 31.66 23.22 1.80
CA LEU A 119 31.45 21.78 1.62
C LEU A 119 29.96 21.40 1.71
N LYS A 120 29.23 21.98 2.66
CA LYS A 120 27.79 21.76 2.82
C LYS A 120 27.01 22.22 1.59
N TYR A 121 27.34 23.39 1.06
CA TYR A 121 26.64 23.97 -0.09
C TYR A 121 26.94 23.17 -1.36
N PHE A 122 28.21 22.90 -1.66
CA PHE A 122 28.62 22.31 -2.94
C PHE A 122 28.54 20.77 -2.98
N TYR A 123 28.65 20.08 -1.85
CA TYR A 123 28.64 18.61 -1.78
C TYR A 123 27.45 18.09 -0.98
N ASP A 124 27.55 18.06 0.34
CA ASP A 124 26.52 17.56 1.25
C ASP A 124 26.77 18.03 2.69
N VAL A 125 25.70 18.14 3.49
CA VAL A 125 25.77 18.57 4.90
C VAL A 125 26.68 17.69 5.74
N GLU A 126 26.83 16.40 5.44
CA GLU A 126 27.68 15.50 6.21
C GLU A 126 29.18 15.86 6.08
N PHE A 127 29.59 16.61 5.04
CA PHE A 127 30.95 17.10 4.91
C PHE A 127 31.30 18.23 5.89
N SER A 128 30.32 18.89 6.51
CA SER A 128 30.57 19.89 7.56
C SER A 128 31.13 19.28 8.84
N SER A 129 31.00 17.96 9.04
CA SER A 129 31.61 17.30 10.19
C SER A 129 33.14 17.16 10.03
N PRO A 130 33.94 17.53 11.04
CA PRO A 130 35.39 17.29 11.02
C PRO A 130 35.75 15.80 11.16
N ARG A 131 34.77 14.96 11.53
CA ARG A 131 34.91 13.50 11.68
C ARG A 131 33.98 12.77 10.75
N PHE A 132 34.52 11.78 10.03
CA PHE A 132 33.70 10.88 9.23
C PHE A 132 33.00 9.87 10.12
N HIS A 133 31.70 9.66 9.95
CA HIS A 133 30.93 8.66 10.69
C HIS A 133 30.40 7.60 9.73
N PHE A 134 30.99 6.40 9.78
CA PHE A 134 30.56 5.25 8.95
C PHE A 134 29.05 4.95 8.98
N PRO A 135 28.32 5.06 10.11
CA PRO A 135 26.87 4.88 10.12
C PRO A 135 26.10 5.87 9.23
N MET A 136 26.68 7.04 8.93
CA MET A 136 26.06 8.08 8.08
C MET A 136 26.42 7.92 6.60
N LEU A 137 27.29 6.97 6.25
CA LEU A 137 27.77 6.74 4.88
C LEU A 137 26.62 6.60 3.87
N SER A 138 25.59 5.82 4.19
CA SER A 138 24.49 5.61 3.27
C SER A 138 23.78 6.91 2.91
N LYS A 139 23.54 7.79 3.90
CA LYS A 139 22.92 9.10 3.68
C LYS A 139 23.80 10.00 2.79
N LEU A 140 25.10 10.04 3.06
CA LEU A 140 26.06 10.77 2.23
C LEU A 140 26.00 10.29 0.76
N LEU A 141 25.99 8.98 0.55
CA LEU A 141 25.97 8.38 -0.77
C LEU A 141 24.62 8.53 -1.49
N THR A 142 23.51 8.65 -0.77
CA THR A 142 22.20 8.93 -1.38
C THR A 142 22.17 10.31 -2.04
N ASN A 143 22.91 11.27 -1.51
CA ASN A 143 23.00 12.63 -2.03
C ASN A 143 24.16 12.82 -3.02
N TYR A 144 24.86 11.74 -3.38
CA TYR A 144 25.94 11.79 -4.35
C TYR A 144 25.40 12.13 -5.75
N ASP A 145 25.89 13.25 -6.30
CA ASP A 145 25.65 13.66 -7.68
C ASP A 145 26.98 13.62 -8.44
N PRO A 146 27.19 12.61 -9.31
CA PRO A 146 28.46 12.43 -10.00
C PRO A 146 28.80 13.58 -10.95
N ILE A 147 27.79 14.24 -11.53
CA ILE A 147 28.02 15.35 -12.46
C ILE A 147 28.47 16.57 -11.67
N ARG A 148 27.71 16.90 -10.61
CA ARG A 148 28.02 18.05 -9.75
C ARG A 148 29.38 17.89 -9.07
N TRP A 149 29.70 16.71 -8.55
CA TRP A 149 30.97 16.48 -7.85
C TRP A 149 32.16 16.53 -8.82
N ASP A 150 32.01 16.01 -10.06
CA ASP A 150 33.03 16.16 -11.10
C ASP A 150 33.24 17.64 -11.48
N GLU A 151 32.16 18.40 -11.66
CA GLU A 151 32.25 19.83 -11.93
C GLU A 151 32.93 20.61 -10.80
N ASN A 152 32.57 20.31 -9.55
CA ASN A 152 33.19 20.91 -8.37
C ASN A 152 34.71 20.68 -8.35
N SER A 153 35.18 19.50 -8.77
CA SER A 153 36.60 19.15 -8.78
C SER A 153 37.47 20.03 -9.72
N LYS A 154 36.84 20.72 -10.67
CA LYS A 154 37.50 21.63 -11.63
C LYS A 154 37.91 22.96 -10.99
N TYR A 155 37.30 23.33 -9.86
CA TYR A 155 37.64 24.55 -9.12
C TYR A 155 38.76 24.28 -8.11
N SER A 156 39.87 25.03 -8.22
CA SER A 156 41.04 24.89 -7.33
C SER A 156 40.66 24.95 -5.84
N LEU A 157 39.83 25.94 -5.50
CA LEU A 157 39.36 26.19 -4.13
C LEU A 157 38.62 24.98 -3.55
N LEU A 158 37.60 24.47 -4.26
CA LEU A 158 36.84 23.30 -3.81
C LEU A 158 37.71 22.08 -3.69
N ARG A 159 38.59 21.83 -4.67
CA ARG A 159 39.50 20.67 -4.65
C ARG A 159 40.39 20.71 -3.42
N LYS A 160 40.92 21.89 -3.04
CA LYS A 160 41.78 22.06 -1.87
C LYS A 160 40.99 21.81 -0.58
N ILE A 161 39.86 22.51 -0.39
CA ILE A 161 39.00 22.36 0.79
C ILE A 161 38.52 20.91 0.97
N TYR A 162 38.09 20.28 -0.12
CA TYR A 162 37.64 18.89 -0.13
C TYR A 162 38.78 17.94 0.27
N SER A 163 39.96 18.06 -0.36
CA SER A 163 41.10 17.19 -0.06
C SER A 163 41.56 17.31 1.39
N GLU A 164 41.55 18.53 1.95
CA GLU A 164 41.84 18.78 3.36
C GLU A 164 40.81 18.14 4.30
N ARG A 165 39.52 18.18 3.93
CA ARG A 165 38.46 17.49 4.69
C ARG A 165 38.67 15.98 4.71
N ILE A 166 38.95 15.39 3.56
CA ILE A 166 39.23 13.95 3.43
C ILE A 166 40.46 13.57 4.27
N GLN A 167 41.51 14.38 4.23
CA GLN A 167 42.71 14.14 5.04
C GLN A 167 42.41 14.23 6.55
N LYS A 168 41.64 15.24 6.99
CA LYS A 168 41.17 15.36 8.38
C LYS A 168 40.35 14.13 8.80
N TRP A 169 39.50 13.60 7.93
CA TRP A 169 38.76 12.37 8.20
C TRP A 169 39.69 11.18 8.40
N LYS A 170 40.71 11.01 7.55
CA LYS A 170 41.68 9.91 7.65
C LYS A 170 42.52 9.94 8.93
N GLU A 171 42.89 11.13 9.40
CA GLU A 171 43.67 11.31 10.63
C GLU A 171 42.97 10.79 11.90
N HIS A 172 41.64 10.66 11.85
CA HIS A 172 40.85 10.13 12.96
C HIS A 172 40.84 8.60 13.05
N TYR A 173 41.33 7.90 12.02
CA TYR A 173 41.32 6.44 11.96
C TYR A 173 42.74 5.87 12.04
N SER A 174 42.93 4.84 12.86
CA SER A 174 44.25 4.23 13.05
C SER A 174 44.52 3.06 12.10
N LYS A 175 43.47 2.43 11.55
CA LYS A 175 43.61 1.29 10.65
C LYS A 175 43.69 1.74 9.20
N GLU A 176 44.64 1.19 8.45
CA GLU A 176 44.80 1.57 7.05
C GLU A 176 43.62 1.15 6.17
N GLU A 177 42.91 0.05 6.48
CA GLU A 177 41.74 -0.35 5.69
C GLU A 177 40.58 0.65 5.79
N GLU A 178 40.44 1.33 6.94
CA GLU A 178 39.42 2.37 7.15
C GLU A 178 39.78 3.65 6.41
N LYS A 179 41.07 4.00 6.37
CA LYS A 179 41.58 5.16 5.60
C LYS A 179 41.47 4.95 4.09
N GLU A 180 41.83 3.77 3.61
CA GLU A 180 41.70 3.38 2.19
C GLU A 180 40.22 3.45 1.77
N PHE A 181 39.31 3.00 2.63
CA PHE A 181 37.87 3.10 2.32
C PHE A 181 37.36 4.55 2.31
N ILE A 182 37.92 5.45 3.13
CA ILE A 182 37.62 6.89 3.04
C ILE A 182 38.12 7.47 1.70
N ASP A 183 39.31 7.06 1.23
CA ASP A 183 39.79 7.44 -0.10
C ASP A 183 38.85 6.94 -1.21
N ASP A 184 38.36 5.70 -1.10
CA ASP A 184 37.41 5.17 -2.08
C ASP A 184 36.08 5.91 -2.09
N ILE A 185 35.57 6.32 -0.92
CA ILE A 185 34.37 7.18 -0.85
C ILE A 185 34.62 8.52 -1.52
N ALA A 186 35.85 9.05 -1.40
CA ALA A 186 36.17 10.38 -1.90
C ALA A 186 36.41 10.40 -3.42
N TYR A 187 36.96 9.32 -3.98
CA TYR A 187 37.46 9.29 -5.36
C TYR A 187 36.83 8.20 -6.23
N ASN A 188 36.23 7.17 -5.64
CA ASN A 188 35.62 6.02 -6.32
C ASN A 188 34.14 5.83 -5.88
N THR A 189 33.43 6.92 -5.60
CA THR A 189 32.09 6.90 -4.98
C THR A 189 31.10 5.99 -5.68
N SER A 190 31.07 6.01 -7.02
CA SER A 190 30.19 5.15 -7.82
C SER A 190 30.50 3.66 -7.64
N GLU A 191 31.78 3.30 -7.53
CA GLU A 191 32.20 1.91 -7.28
C GLU A 191 31.82 1.48 -5.86
N ILE A 192 31.98 2.38 -4.88
CA ILE A 192 31.54 2.13 -3.49
C ILE A 192 30.04 1.96 -3.41
N ILE A 193 29.24 2.75 -4.12
CA ILE A 193 27.78 2.56 -4.18
C ILE A 193 27.45 1.16 -4.69
N ASN A 194 28.06 0.73 -5.80
CA ASN A 194 27.85 -0.61 -6.34
C ASN A 194 28.29 -1.68 -5.34
N GLU A 195 29.46 -1.53 -4.71
CA GLU A 195 29.97 -2.47 -3.71
C GLU A 195 29.05 -2.57 -2.48
N LEU A 196 28.49 -1.46 -2.01
CA LEU A 196 27.52 -1.45 -0.91
C LEU A 196 26.19 -2.08 -1.31
N GLN A 197 25.72 -1.92 -2.56
CA GLN A 197 24.56 -2.64 -3.06
C GLN A 197 24.79 -4.15 -3.04
N ARG A 198 25.95 -4.61 -3.55
CA ARG A 198 26.36 -6.02 -3.50
C ARG A 198 26.42 -6.52 -2.07
N PHE A 199 27.05 -5.78 -1.17
CA PHE A 199 27.16 -6.14 0.25
C PHE A 199 25.80 -6.18 0.96
N LYS A 200 24.89 -5.24 0.67
CA LYS A 200 23.55 -5.16 1.27
C LYS A 200 22.75 -6.45 1.04
N VAL A 201 22.87 -7.04 -0.15
CA VAL A 201 22.28 -8.33 -0.52
C VAL A 201 23.09 -9.51 0.03
N LEU A 202 24.40 -9.53 -0.26
CA LEU A 202 25.27 -10.69 0.00
C LEU A 202 25.56 -10.93 1.49
N ARG A 203 25.32 -9.97 2.38
CA ARG A 203 25.47 -10.18 3.84
C ARG A 203 24.56 -11.27 4.41
N SER A 204 23.43 -11.58 3.75
CA SER A 204 22.59 -12.74 4.10
C SER A 204 23.14 -14.08 3.57
N TYR A 205 24.17 -14.03 2.71
CA TYR A 205 24.74 -15.17 2.00
C TYR A 205 26.26 -15.25 2.20
N GLU A 206 26.72 -15.40 3.44
CA GLU A 206 28.14 -15.31 3.80
C GLU A 206 29.07 -16.17 2.91
N ASN A 207 28.65 -17.39 2.58
CA ASN A 207 29.41 -18.29 1.71
C ASN A 207 29.56 -17.76 0.28
N VAL A 208 28.51 -17.14 -0.26
CA VAL A 208 28.52 -16.52 -1.60
C VAL A 208 29.35 -15.24 -1.55
N ALA A 209 29.16 -14.42 -0.51
CA ALA A 209 29.87 -13.17 -0.31
C ALA A 209 31.39 -13.36 -0.17
N ALA A 210 31.81 -14.41 0.53
CA ALA A 210 33.21 -14.78 0.69
C ALA A 210 33.90 -15.14 -0.64
N ILE A 211 33.14 -15.54 -1.67
CA ILE A 211 33.67 -15.83 -3.01
C ILE A 211 33.67 -14.55 -3.87
N LEU A 212 32.59 -13.77 -3.83
CA LEU A 212 32.38 -12.65 -4.76
C LEU A 212 33.04 -11.33 -4.35
N ILE A 213 33.19 -11.08 -3.05
CA ILE A 213 33.82 -9.87 -2.49
C ILE A 213 34.70 -10.16 -1.26
N PRO A 214 35.64 -11.13 -1.30
CA PRO A 214 36.34 -11.69 -0.12
C PRO A 214 37.04 -10.66 0.77
N LYS A 215 37.77 -9.72 0.16
CA LYS A 215 38.57 -8.72 0.91
C LYS A 215 37.67 -7.68 1.58
N ARG A 216 36.70 -7.17 0.82
CA ARG A 216 35.82 -6.08 1.25
C ARG A 216 34.68 -6.54 2.13
N PHE A 217 34.18 -7.75 1.96
CA PHE A 217 33.14 -8.33 2.83
C PHE A 217 33.53 -8.29 4.31
N LYS A 218 34.75 -8.72 4.65
CA LYS A 218 35.24 -8.70 6.04
C LYS A 218 35.33 -7.29 6.62
N LEU A 219 35.72 -6.31 5.80
CA LEU A 219 35.79 -4.91 6.22
C LEU A 219 34.37 -4.35 6.43
N LEU A 220 33.51 -4.44 5.41
CA LEU A 220 32.15 -3.92 5.44
C LEU A 220 31.31 -4.54 6.57
N ASN A 221 31.47 -5.83 6.83
CA ASN A 221 30.80 -6.51 7.94
C ASN A 221 31.28 -6.01 9.31
N LYS A 222 32.57 -5.65 9.46
CA LYS A 222 33.10 -5.05 10.70
C LYS A 222 32.64 -3.61 10.90
N LEU A 223 32.45 -2.85 9.83
CA LEU A 223 32.04 -1.44 9.88
C LEU A 223 30.58 -1.26 10.34
N ASN A 224 29.76 -2.32 10.28
CA ASN A 224 28.36 -2.32 10.71
C ASN A 224 27.58 -1.12 10.14
N LEU A 225 27.66 -0.99 8.82
CA LEU A 225 27.08 0.12 8.07
C LEU A 225 25.56 0.06 8.11
N ASN A 226 24.91 1.23 8.30
CA ASN A 226 23.49 1.37 8.03
C ASN A 226 23.29 1.52 6.52
N LEU A 227 22.67 0.54 5.86
CA LEU A 227 22.47 0.51 4.40
C LEU A 227 21.04 0.86 3.98
N ARG A 228 20.22 1.41 4.88
CA ARG A 228 18.79 1.68 4.63
C ARG A 228 18.56 2.55 3.38
N TYR A 229 19.39 3.56 3.17
CA TYR A 229 19.25 4.50 2.05
C TYR A 229 19.97 4.08 0.76
N ILE A 230 20.64 2.92 0.77
CA ILE A 230 21.23 2.35 -0.44
C ILE A 230 20.15 1.60 -1.19
N ASN A 231 19.74 2.16 -2.33
CA ASN A 231 18.82 1.53 -3.26
C ASN A 231 19.55 0.44 -4.06
N ILE A 232 18.89 -0.71 -4.22
CA ILE A 232 19.41 -1.80 -5.04
C ILE A 232 19.00 -1.56 -6.50
N ASP A 233 19.99 -1.49 -7.40
CA ASP A 233 19.77 -1.58 -8.84
C ASP A 233 20.14 -3.00 -9.31
N PRO A 234 19.14 -3.86 -9.61
CA PRO A 234 19.40 -5.23 -10.05
C PRO A 234 20.24 -5.34 -11.32
N SER A 235 20.28 -4.28 -12.15
CA SER A 235 21.08 -4.28 -13.38
C SER A 235 22.59 -4.24 -13.10
N GLN A 236 23.01 -3.60 -12.01
CA GLN A 236 24.42 -3.44 -11.62
C GLN A 236 24.99 -4.69 -10.93
N ILE A 237 24.12 -5.46 -10.25
CA ILE A 237 24.51 -6.65 -9.45
C ILE A 237 24.04 -7.97 -10.05
N LYS A 238 23.76 -7.98 -11.37
CA LYS A 238 23.16 -9.13 -12.07
C LYS A 238 23.93 -10.44 -11.88
N SER A 239 25.26 -10.41 -11.90
CA SER A 239 26.09 -11.60 -11.68
C SER A 239 25.98 -12.13 -10.25
N ASP A 240 25.86 -11.24 -9.26
CA ASP A 240 25.71 -11.64 -7.86
C ASP A 240 24.32 -12.26 -7.62
N ILE A 241 23.27 -11.68 -8.22
CA ILE A 241 21.91 -12.25 -8.19
C ILE A 241 21.90 -13.68 -8.76
N GLN A 242 22.60 -13.93 -9.87
CA GLN A 242 22.70 -15.28 -10.43
C GLN A 242 23.35 -16.27 -9.45
N GLN A 243 24.38 -15.85 -8.72
CA GLN A 243 25.03 -16.71 -7.72
C GLN A 243 24.13 -16.95 -6.51
N VAL A 244 23.33 -15.96 -6.08
CA VAL A 244 22.29 -16.13 -5.06
C VAL A 244 21.27 -17.18 -5.53
N ILE A 245 20.77 -17.10 -6.77
CA ILE A 245 19.84 -18.10 -7.33
C ILE A 245 20.46 -19.50 -7.32
N VAL A 246 21.71 -19.65 -7.76
CA VAL A 246 22.42 -20.94 -7.72
C VAL A 246 22.53 -21.46 -6.29
N HIS A 247 22.85 -20.59 -5.34
CA HIS A 247 22.93 -20.95 -3.93
C HIS A 247 21.57 -21.40 -3.38
N LEU A 248 20.49 -20.65 -3.61
CA LEU A 248 19.14 -21.01 -3.17
C LEU A 248 18.72 -22.38 -3.72
N ASN A 249 18.98 -22.64 -5.00
CA ASN A 249 18.71 -23.94 -5.63
C ASN A 249 19.55 -25.10 -5.05
N SER A 250 20.69 -24.80 -4.42
CA SER A 250 21.55 -25.82 -3.79
C SER A 250 21.14 -26.15 -2.35
N LEU A 251 20.28 -25.33 -1.73
CA LEU A 251 19.84 -25.54 -0.35
C LEU A 251 18.81 -26.68 -0.27
N PRO A 252 18.77 -27.43 0.85
CA PRO A 252 17.72 -28.40 1.10
C PRO A 252 16.34 -27.72 1.12
N LYS A 253 15.37 -28.27 0.38
CA LYS A 253 14.00 -27.75 0.40
C LYS A 253 13.37 -27.96 1.78
N PRO A 254 12.72 -26.94 2.37
CA PRO A 254 12.05 -27.07 3.66
C PRO A 254 10.83 -28.00 3.54
N ASP A 255 10.65 -28.87 4.54
CA ASP A 255 9.58 -29.87 4.63
C ASP A 255 8.60 -29.61 5.79
N THR A 256 8.88 -28.58 6.60
CA THR A 256 8.17 -28.22 7.83
C THR A 256 8.05 -26.71 7.93
N LYS A 257 7.03 -26.22 8.64
CA LYS A 257 6.76 -24.77 8.79
C LYS A 257 7.91 -24.07 9.51
N GLU A 258 8.54 -24.73 10.47
CA GLU A 258 9.68 -24.22 11.23
C GLU A 258 10.92 -24.07 10.32
N LYS A 259 11.23 -25.08 9.49
CA LYS A 259 12.32 -24.96 8.52
C LYS A 259 12.03 -23.89 7.47
N MET A 260 10.77 -23.72 7.08
CA MET A 260 10.36 -22.65 6.17
C MET A 260 10.54 -21.27 6.80
N SER A 261 10.19 -21.10 8.07
CA SER A 261 10.44 -19.86 8.84
C SER A 261 11.93 -19.52 8.86
N SER A 262 12.79 -20.49 9.19
CA SER A 262 14.25 -20.28 9.19
C SER A 262 14.80 -19.99 7.78
N PHE A 263 14.21 -20.57 6.74
CA PHE A 263 14.58 -20.28 5.35
C PHE A 263 14.24 -18.83 4.98
N ILE A 264 13.03 -18.35 5.29
CA ILE A 264 12.61 -16.96 5.04
C ILE A 264 13.49 -15.97 5.82
N GLU A 265 13.90 -16.29 7.04
CA GLU A 265 14.84 -15.47 7.83
C GLU A 265 16.25 -15.39 7.23
N SER A 266 16.64 -16.37 6.41
CA SER A 266 17.98 -16.47 5.83
C SER A 266 18.17 -15.70 4.53
N VAL A 267 17.10 -15.27 3.85
CA VAL A 267 17.22 -14.50 2.60
C VAL A 267 17.41 -13.01 2.88
N SER A 268 17.82 -12.23 1.87
CA SER A 268 17.99 -10.78 2.08
C SER A 268 16.67 -10.01 2.09
N GLY A 269 15.66 -10.49 1.36
CA GLY A 269 14.37 -9.80 1.20
C GLY A 269 14.42 -8.64 0.20
N LEU A 270 15.53 -8.50 -0.52
CA LEU A 270 15.82 -7.37 -1.41
C LEU A 270 15.71 -7.74 -2.90
N LEU A 271 15.52 -9.02 -3.22
CA LEU A 271 15.45 -9.53 -4.58
C LEU A 271 14.08 -10.17 -4.88
N ILE A 272 13.53 -9.89 -6.07
CA ILE A 272 12.29 -10.53 -6.53
C ILE A 272 12.51 -12.04 -6.73
N GLU A 273 13.72 -12.44 -7.09
CA GLU A 273 14.12 -13.82 -7.32
C GLU A 273 14.10 -14.66 -6.03
N GLU A 274 14.43 -14.06 -4.88
CA GLU A 274 14.29 -14.71 -3.57
C GLU A 274 12.81 -15.00 -3.26
N TYR A 275 11.93 -14.02 -3.48
CA TYR A 275 10.49 -14.19 -3.29
C TYR A 275 9.93 -15.26 -4.22
N LYS A 276 10.28 -15.23 -5.51
CA LYS A 276 9.82 -16.24 -6.48
C LYS A 276 10.24 -17.65 -6.08
N PHE A 277 11.44 -17.81 -5.51
CA PHE A 277 11.88 -19.10 -5.00
C PHE A 277 10.99 -19.58 -3.83
N ILE A 278 10.71 -18.68 -2.88
CA ILE A 278 9.81 -18.94 -1.73
C ILE A 278 8.38 -19.25 -2.19
N GLU A 279 7.85 -18.48 -3.13
CA GLU A 279 6.53 -18.67 -3.73
C GLU A 279 6.43 -20.04 -4.40
N ASN A 280 7.43 -20.44 -5.18
CA ASN A 280 7.48 -21.77 -5.78
C ASN A 280 7.52 -22.89 -4.73
N LEU A 281 8.24 -22.73 -3.62
CA LEU A 281 8.21 -23.72 -2.53
C LEU A 281 6.82 -23.88 -1.92
N PHE A 282 6.06 -22.79 -1.77
CA PHE A 282 4.67 -22.85 -1.29
C PHE A 282 3.71 -23.44 -2.31
N ILE A 283 3.89 -23.15 -3.60
CA ILE A 283 3.08 -23.76 -4.67
C ILE A 283 3.34 -25.28 -4.74
N GLU A 284 4.61 -25.70 -4.63
CA GLU A 284 4.99 -27.11 -4.62
C GLU A 284 4.52 -27.84 -3.34
N ASN A 285 4.47 -27.15 -2.20
CA ASN A 285 4.02 -27.71 -0.93
C ASN A 285 3.11 -26.74 -0.15
N PRO A 286 1.81 -26.63 -0.53
CA PRO A 286 0.88 -25.70 0.10
C PRO A 286 0.65 -25.94 1.60
N SER A 287 0.94 -27.14 2.10
CA SER A 287 0.82 -27.47 3.53
C SER A 287 1.78 -26.66 4.41
N LEU A 288 2.84 -26.11 3.82
CA LEU A 288 3.78 -25.22 4.51
C LEU A 288 3.18 -23.83 4.75
N VAL A 289 2.20 -23.39 3.95
CA VAL A 289 1.67 -22.03 4.06
C VAL A 289 0.91 -21.85 5.37
N SER A 290 1.14 -20.71 6.03
CA SER A 290 0.39 -20.29 7.21
C SER A 290 0.30 -18.77 7.24
N LYS A 291 -0.69 -18.22 7.96
CA LYS A 291 -0.80 -16.76 8.15
C LYS A 291 0.49 -16.17 8.72
N GLN A 292 1.07 -16.83 9.73
CA GLN A 292 2.34 -16.42 10.35
C GLN A 292 3.50 -16.33 9.35
N LEU A 293 3.65 -17.31 8.45
CA LEU A 293 4.72 -17.30 7.45
C LEU A 293 4.48 -16.21 6.38
N ILE A 294 3.22 -15.97 6.00
CA ILE A 294 2.88 -14.87 5.07
C ILE A 294 3.29 -13.52 5.68
N SER A 295 2.99 -13.29 6.96
CA SER A 295 3.40 -12.07 7.66
C SER A 295 4.91 -11.94 7.78
N GLN A 296 5.62 -13.05 7.99
CA GLN A 296 7.08 -13.07 7.97
C GLN A 296 7.64 -12.69 6.60
N ILE A 297 7.03 -13.16 5.50
CA ILE A 297 7.39 -12.73 4.14
C ILE A 297 7.15 -11.23 3.97
N ARG A 298 6.01 -10.71 4.44
CA ARG A 298 5.73 -9.26 4.41
C ARG A 298 6.82 -8.46 5.13
N LEU A 299 7.34 -8.96 6.26
CA LEU A 299 8.45 -8.36 7.00
C LEU A 299 9.73 -8.32 6.17
N VAL A 300 10.17 -9.51 5.74
CA VAL A 300 11.45 -9.70 5.04
C VAL A 300 11.47 -8.95 3.72
N PHE A 301 10.37 -8.99 2.95
CA PHE A 301 10.25 -8.34 1.64
C PHE A 301 9.65 -6.93 1.69
N SER A 302 9.67 -6.27 2.85
CA SER A 302 9.03 -4.96 3.03
C SER A 302 9.58 -3.86 2.10
N GLU A 303 10.88 -3.89 1.74
CA GLU A 303 11.46 -2.97 0.75
C GLU A 303 10.92 -3.19 -0.69
N LEU A 304 10.31 -4.35 -0.96
CA LEU A 304 9.71 -4.73 -2.24
C LEU A 304 8.18 -4.76 -2.21
N SER A 305 7.55 -4.26 -1.14
CA SER A 305 6.10 -4.31 -0.92
C SER A 305 5.28 -3.74 -2.09
N ASP A 306 5.71 -2.64 -2.71
CA ASP A 306 5.02 -2.05 -3.87
C ASP A 306 4.96 -3.00 -5.08
N LYS A 307 5.99 -3.83 -5.25
CA LYS A 307 6.10 -4.78 -6.38
C LYS A 307 5.47 -6.12 -6.06
N LEU A 308 5.54 -6.57 -4.79
CA LEU A 308 5.18 -7.92 -4.37
C LEU A 308 3.86 -7.98 -3.60
N GLY A 309 3.25 -6.86 -3.20
CA GLY A 309 2.09 -6.85 -2.29
C GLY A 309 0.91 -7.69 -2.79
N LYS A 310 0.63 -7.67 -4.10
CA LYS A 310 -0.40 -8.52 -4.72
C LYS A 310 -0.02 -10.00 -4.68
N SER A 311 1.22 -10.35 -5.04
CA SER A 311 1.70 -11.73 -5.03
C SER A 311 1.71 -12.33 -3.62
N ILE A 312 2.21 -11.57 -2.62
CA ILE A 312 2.24 -12.00 -1.22
C ILE A 312 0.81 -12.22 -0.70
N SER A 313 -0.12 -11.32 -1.01
CA SER A 313 -1.54 -11.50 -0.65
C SER A 313 -2.15 -12.71 -1.36
N GLY A 314 -1.66 -13.05 -2.56
CA GLY A 314 -2.04 -14.26 -3.29
C GLY A 314 -1.72 -15.56 -2.55
N LEU A 315 -0.68 -15.60 -1.72
CA LEU A 315 -0.30 -16.78 -0.93
C LEU A 315 -1.38 -17.17 0.09
N GLU A 316 -2.22 -16.24 0.54
CA GLU A 316 -3.33 -16.54 1.45
C GLU A 316 -4.33 -17.52 0.81
N ASN A 317 -4.44 -17.50 -0.53
CA ASN A 317 -5.30 -18.41 -1.28
C ASN A 317 -4.81 -19.86 -1.30
N LEU A 318 -3.55 -20.10 -0.90
CA LEU A 318 -2.99 -21.44 -0.78
C LEU A 318 -3.35 -22.08 0.57
N ILE A 319 -3.80 -21.31 1.57
CA ILE A 319 -4.22 -21.83 2.86
C ILE A 319 -5.52 -22.60 2.69
N ARG A 320 -5.43 -23.93 2.79
CA ARG A 320 -6.59 -24.83 2.70
C ARG A 320 -7.50 -24.68 3.93
N PRO A 321 -8.78 -24.31 3.76
CA PRO A 321 -9.77 -24.39 4.83
C PRO A 321 -10.00 -25.83 5.29
N GLU A 322 -10.49 -26.01 6.51
CA GLU A 322 -10.93 -27.33 6.96
C GLU A 322 -12.05 -27.85 6.06
N ARG A 323 -12.03 -29.16 5.79
CA ARG A 323 -13.08 -29.78 4.98
C ARG A 323 -14.39 -29.74 5.76
N PRO A 324 -15.51 -29.26 5.17
CA PRO A 324 -16.79 -29.20 5.86
C PRO A 324 -17.30 -30.60 6.21
N VAL A 325 -18.12 -30.66 7.26
CA VAL A 325 -18.90 -31.84 7.63
C VAL A 325 -20.27 -31.83 6.93
N ARG A 326 -21.01 -32.93 6.96
CA ARG A 326 -22.38 -33.00 6.40
C ARG A 326 -23.36 -32.23 7.28
N VAL A 327 -24.42 -31.72 6.67
CA VAL A 327 -25.55 -31.11 7.37
C VAL A 327 -26.51 -32.23 7.81
N GLU A 328 -26.94 -32.18 9.07
CA GLU A 328 -27.97 -33.09 9.59
C GLU A 328 -29.36 -32.56 9.24
N LEU A 329 -30.32 -33.45 8.95
CA LEU A 329 -31.64 -33.08 8.42
C LEU A 329 -32.49 -32.23 9.39
N ASP A 330 -32.25 -32.34 10.70
CA ASP A 330 -32.92 -31.61 11.78
C ASP A 330 -32.20 -30.31 12.18
N SER A 331 -31.15 -29.92 11.44
CA SER A 331 -30.41 -28.69 11.71
C SER A 331 -31.30 -27.45 11.59
N GLU A 332 -31.13 -26.49 12.49
CA GLU A 332 -31.83 -25.20 12.41
C GLU A 332 -31.33 -24.35 11.22
N ILE A 333 -32.23 -23.52 10.66
CA ILE A 333 -31.93 -22.65 9.50
C ILE A 333 -30.67 -21.80 9.71
N SER A 334 -30.51 -21.19 10.88
CA SER A 334 -29.34 -20.39 11.23
C SER A 334 -28.04 -21.20 11.23
N ALA A 335 -28.06 -22.41 11.79
CA ALA A 335 -26.91 -23.30 11.84
C ALA A 335 -26.47 -23.71 10.42
N VAL A 336 -27.43 -24.00 9.53
CA VAL A 336 -27.13 -24.34 8.14
C VAL A 336 -26.57 -23.16 7.36
N LYS A 337 -27.11 -21.95 7.57
CA LYS A 337 -26.54 -20.73 6.98
C LYS A 337 -25.09 -20.51 7.43
N THR A 338 -24.82 -20.60 8.73
CA THR A 338 -23.45 -20.50 9.28
C THR A 338 -22.53 -21.57 8.71
N TRP A 339 -22.98 -22.83 8.66
CA TRP A 339 -22.21 -23.91 8.04
C TRP A 339 -21.84 -23.59 6.58
N ALA A 340 -22.80 -23.08 5.81
CA ALA A 340 -22.58 -22.75 4.42
C ALA A 340 -21.58 -21.60 4.26
N THR A 341 -21.74 -20.52 5.03
CA THR A 341 -20.92 -19.30 4.90
C THR A 341 -19.52 -19.43 5.49
N ASP A 342 -19.36 -20.21 6.56
CA ASP A 342 -18.13 -20.24 7.36
C ASP A 342 -17.29 -21.49 7.11
N SER A 343 -17.88 -22.55 6.54
CA SER A 343 -17.18 -23.82 6.27
C SER A 343 -17.26 -24.24 4.80
N TYR A 344 -18.46 -24.48 4.26
CA TYR A 344 -18.62 -25.10 2.94
C TYR A 344 -18.16 -24.18 1.80
N LEU A 345 -18.70 -22.95 1.71
CA LEU A 345 -18.38 -22.03 0.61
C LEU A 345 -16.93 -21.52 0.63
N PRO A 346 -16.30 -21.24 1.79
CA PRO A 346 -14.86 -20.99 1.84
C PRO A 346 -14.02 -22.15 1.29
N TYR A 347 -14.38 -23.40 1.62
CA TYR A 347 -13.70 -24.59 1.09
C TYR A 347 -13.90 -24.74 -0.42
N ILE A 348 -15.11 -24.54 -0.93
CA ILE A 348 -15.39 -24.52 -2.38
C ILE A 348 -14.58 -23.42 -3.08
N LYS A 349 -14.58 -22.20 -2.54
CA LYS A 349 -13.78 -21.09 -3.09
C LYS A 349 -12.31 -21.47 -3.23
N TRP A 350 -11.75 -22.13 -2.21
CA TRP A 350 -10.38 -22.63 -2.24
C TRP A 350 -10.18 -23.70 -3.31
N LEU A 351 -11.07 -24.68 -3.43
CA LEU A 351 -11.01 -25.70 -4.49
C LEU A 351 -11.04 -25.07 -5.88
N LEU A 352 -11.95 -24.12 -6.12
CA LEU A 352 -12.10 -23.47 -7.42
C LEU A 352 -10.88 -22.61 -7.78
N ARG A 353 -10.32 -21.85 -6.83
CA ARG A 353 -9.12 -21.02 -7.06
C ARG A 353 -7.86 -21.84 -7.34
N ASN A 354 -7.77 -23.04 -6.79
CA ASN A 354 -6.62 -23.92 -6.95
C ASN A 354 -6.85 -25.00 -8.02
N ASN A 355 -7.98 -24.96 -8.74
CA ASN A 355 -8.38 -25.97 -9.74
C ASN A 355 -8.31 -27.42 -9.21
N ILE A 356 -8.68 -27.62 -7.93
CA ILE A 356 -8.68 -28.93 -7.27
C ILE A 356 -10.07 -29.56 -7.37
N VAL A 357 -10.12 -30.85 -7.71
CA VAL A 357 -11.36 -31.65 -7.74
C VAL A 357 -11.46 -32.49 -6.48
N ASP A 358 -12.56 -32.35 -5.73
CA ASP A 358 -12.87 -33.15 -4.53
C ASP A 358 -14.28 -33.75 -4.68
N ASN A 359 -14.40 -34.98 -5.17
CA ASN A 359 -15.71 -35.59 -5.45
C ASN A 359 -16.58 -35.78 -4.19
N GLU A 360 -15.99 -35.87 -3.00
CA GLU A 360 -16.76 -35.98 -1.76
C GLU A 360 -17.47 -34.67 -1.40
N ILE A 361 -16.98 -33.52 -1.90
CA ILE A 361 -17.62 -32.22 -1.61
C ILE A 361 -19.04 -32.14 -2.15
N TYR A 362 -19.30 -32.73 -3.33
CA TYR A 362 -20.64 -32.75 -3.91
C TYR A 362 -21.61 -33.61 -3.09
N LYS A 363 -21.13 -34.66 -2.42
CA LYS A 363 -21.95 -35.45 -1.49
C LYS A 363 -22.24 -34.68 -0.20
N ILE A 364 -21.28 -33.89 0.26
CA ILE A 364 -21.48 -32.99 1.40
C ILE A 364 -22.48 -31.89 1.02
N GLY A 365 -22.32 -31.25 -0.15
CA GLY A 365 -23.26 -30.26 -0.67
C GLY A 365 -24.67 -30.83 -0.87
N ASP A 366 -24.80 -32.08 -1.32
CA ASP A 366 -26.10 -32.75 -1.47
C ASP A 366 -26.82 -32.99 -0.12
N SER A 367 -26.08 -33.12 0.99
CA SER A 367 -26.72 -33.15 2.33
C SER A 367 -27.41 -31.83 2.68
N PHE A 368 -26.83 -30.69 2.25
CA PHE A 368 -27.51 -29.39 2.31
C PHE A 368 -28.71 -29.36 1.36
N SER A 369 -28.56 -29.82 0.12
CA SER A 369 -29.66 -29.82 -0.85
C SER A 369 -30.86 -30.64 -0.36
N GLU A 370 -30.62 -31.79 0.26
CA GLU A 370 -31.65 -32.64 0.88
C GLU A 370 -32.30 -31.95 2.09
N TRP A 371 -31.50 -31.34 2.97
CA TRP A 371 -32.00 -30.54 4.08
C TRP A 371 -32.90 -29.40 3.57
N PHE A 372 -32.44 -28.65 2.56
CA PHE A 372 -33.16 -27.53 1.98
C PHE A 372 -34.47 -27.98 1.34
N TYR A 373 -34.43 -29.03 0.53
CA TYR A 373 -35.60 -29.61 -0.11
C TYR A 373 -36.62 -30.13 0.92
N THR A 374 -36.16 -30.72 2.03
CA THR A 374 -37.03 -31.26 3.08
C THR A 374 -37.68 -30.14 3.89
N ASN A 375 -36.90 -29.14 4.30
CA ASN A 375 -37.31 -28.05 5.18
C ASN A 375 -37.89 -26.83 4.43
N TRP A 376 -38.25 -26.98 3.14
CA TRP A 376 -38.72 -25.86 2.30
C TRP A 376 -39.90 -25.09 2.92
N GLU A 377 -40.89 -25.77 3.50
CA GLU A 377 -42.06 -25.10 4.11
C GLU A 377 -41.65 -24.26 5.32
N ASP A 378 -40.72 -24.77 6.14
CA ASP A 378 -40.20 -24.03 7.28
C ASP A 378 -39.40 -22.82 6.82
N ILE A 379 -38.58 -22.97 5.78
CA ILE A 379 -37.83 -21.88 5.13
C ILE A 379 -38.78 -20.82 4.56
N LYS A 380 -39.87 -21.24 3.91
CA LYS A 380 -40.91 -20.36 3.36
C LYS A 380 -41.63 -19.59 4.45
N SER A 381 -41.96 -20.26 5.56
CA SER A 381 -42.58 -19.64 6.73
C SER A 381 -41.64 -18.71 7.49
N ASP A 382 -40.33 -18.95 7.42
CA ASP A 382 -39.31 -18.05 7.96
C ASP A 382 -39.12 -16.82 7.05
N SER A 383 -39.86 -15.77 7.39
CA SER A 383 -39.79 -14.47 6.71
C SER A 383 -38.36 -13.91 6.55
N LYS A 384 -37.38 -14.32 7.36
CA LYS A 384 -36.03 -13.74 7.32
C LYS A 384 -35.08 -14.40 6.33
N SER A 385 -35.48 -15.52 5.72
CA SER A 385 -34.50 -16.42 5.11
C SER A 385 -34.49 -16.48 3.59
N LEU A 386 -35.61 -16.24 2.91
CA LEU A 386 -35.73 -16.27 1.45
C LEU A 386 -35.54 -14.89 0.79
N VAL A 387 -34.91 -14.87 -0.39
CA VAL A 387 -34.75 -13.64 -1.19
C VAL A 387 -36.08 -12.95 -1.50
N ALA A 388 -37.17 -13.69 -1.64
CA ALA A 388 -38.51 -13.14 -1.83
C ALA A 388 -38.90 -12.15 -0.71
N ASN A 389 -38.43 -12.35 0.52
CA ASN A 389 -38.78 -11.50 1.65
C ASN A 389 -37.81 -10.34 1.88
N TRP A 390 -36.78 -10.19 1.03
CA TRP A 390 -35.71 -9.21 1.26
C TRP A 390 -36.22 -7.76 1.34
N ILE A 391 -37.12 -7.35 0.44
CA ILE A 391 -37.70 -5.99 0.45
C ILE A 391 -38.47 -5.75 1.75
N PHE A 392 -39.27 -6.73 2.18
CA PHE A 392 -40.03 -6.65 3.43
C PHE A 392 -39.11 -6.55 4.66
N ASN A 393 -38.06 -7.38 4.71
CA ASN A 393 -37.11 -7.39 5.82
C ASN A 393 -36.29 -6.10 5.94
N ASN A 394 -36.10 -5.38 4.83
CA ASN A 394 -35.38 -4.11 4.77
C ASN A 394 -36.34 -2.91 4.63
N ALA A 395 -37.65 -3.11 4.82
CA ALA A 395 -38.66 -2.08 4.61
C ALA A 395 -38.39 -0.79 5.39
N ASN A 396 -37.96 -0.91 6.66
CA ASN A 396 -37.65 0.24 7.50
C ASN A 396 -36.49 1.08 6.94
N GLU A 397 -35.44 0.43 6.44
CA GLU A 397 -34.27 1.10 5.84
C GLU A 397 -34.64 1.75 4.50
N LEU A 398 -35.39 1.02 3.66
CA LEU A 398 -35.88 1.52 2.38
C LEU A 398 -36.87 2.70 2.56
N ASN A 399 -37.54 2.79 3.71
CA ASN A 399 -38.53 3.81 4.01
C ASN A 399 -37.97 5.08 4.69
N ILE A 400 -36.65 5.22 4.86
CA ILE A 400 -36.04 6.45 5.41
C ILE A 400 -36.18 7.63 4.41
N SER A 401 -36.74 8.76 4.82
CA SER A 401 -37.12 9.88 3.91
C SER A 401 -35.95 10.75 3.44
N ASP A 402 -34.90 10.87 4.25
CA ASP A 402 -33.70 11.67 3.96
C ASP A 402 -32.58 10.87 3.28
N LYS A 403 -32.81 9.57 3.02
CA LYS A 403 -31.85 8.69 2.38
C LYS A 403 -32.24 8.34 0.96
N ILE A 404 -31.23 8.13 0.12
CA ILE A 404 -31.32 7.56 -1.22
C ILE A 404 -30.90 6.10 -1.12
N ASN A 405 -31.78 5.17 -1.51
CA ASN A 405 -31.45 3.75 -1.54
C ASN A 405 -31.09 3.35 -2.97
N ILE A 406 -29.90 2.79 -3.19
CA ILE A 406 -29.54 2.14 -4.45
C ILE A 406 -29.36 0.65 -4.17
N VAL A 407 -30.30 -0.15 -4.67
CA VAL A 407 -30.29 -1.61 -4.57
C VAL A 407 -29.70 -2.17 -5.86
N VAL A 408 -28.50 -2.73 -5.79
CA VAL A 408 -27.86 -3.41 -6.91
C VAL A 408 -28.19 -4.89 -6.84
N VAL A 409 -29.03 -5.34 -7.77
CA VAL A 409 -29.35 -6.75 -7.99
C VAL A 409 -28.33 -7.32 -8.97
N ILE A 410 -27.36 -8.07 -8.46
CA ILE A 410 -26.33 -8.73 -9.27
C ILE A 410 -26.88 -10.09 -9.70
N ASP A 411 -26.98 -10.33 -11.01
CA ASP A 411 -27.45 -11.60 -11.56
C ASP A 411 -26.41 -12.71 -11.35
N ASN A 412 -26.82 -13.86 -10.82
CA ASN A 412 -25.97 -15.04 -10.60
C ASN A 412 -24.72 -14.73 -9.72
N PHE A 413 -24.93 -14.11 -8.57
CA PHE A 413 -23.88 -13.74 -7.63
C PHE A 413 -23.94 -14.53 -6.31
N SER A 414 -23.09 -15.56 -6.23
CA SER A 414 -22.92 -16.40 -5.05
C SER A 414 -22.17 -15.70 -3.91
N TRP A 415 -22.46 -16.13 -2.68
CA TRP A 415 -21.78 -15.70 -1.46
C TRP A 415 -20.24 -15.88 -1.49
N ILE A 416 -19.72 -16.79 -2.32
CA ILE A 416 -18.28 -17.02 -2.53
C ILE A 416 -17.51 -15.72 -2.86
N ASN A 417 -18.16 -14.75 -3.50
CA ASN A 417 -17.53 -13.55 -4.06
C ASN A 417 -17.68 -12.28 -3.22
N ILE A 418 -18.26 -12.34 -2.01
CA ILE A 418 -18.55 -11.14 -1.21
C ILE A 418 -17.31 -10.34 -0.79
N ASP A 419 -16.17 -11.01 -0.58
CA ASP A 419 -14.94 -10.34 -0.16
C ASP A 419 -14.45 -9.39 -1.25
N LEU A 420 -14.65 -9.75 -2.53
CA LEU A 420 -14.22 -8.95 -3.68
C LEU A 420 -14.96 -7.62 -3.73
N ILE A 421 -16.30 -7.64 -3.60
CA ILE A 421 -17.11 -6.43 -3.63
C ILE A 421 -16.94 -5.61 -2.34
N THR A 422 -16.78 -6.26 -1.18
CA THR A 422 -16.54 -5.57 0.11
C THR A 422 -15.23 -4.80 0.07
N LYS A 423 -14.14 -5.47 -0.34
CA LYS A 423 -12.82 -4.84 -0.53
C LYS A 423 -12.88 -3.72 -1.56
N SER A 424 -13.63 -3.90 -2.64
CA SER A 424 -13.77 -2.85 -3.64
C SER A 424 -14.48 -1.60 -3.10
N PHE A 425 -15.55 -1.74 -2.30
CA PHE A 425 -16.27 -0.58 -1.75
C PHE A 425 -15.47 0.17 -0.67
N SER A 426 -14.74 -0.56 0.18
CA SER A 426 -13.93 0.06 1.24
C SER A 426 -12.85 0.98 0.67
N GLN A 427 -12.28 0.66 -0.49
CA GLN A 427 -11.33 1.52 -1.21
C GLN A 427 -11.91 2.87 -1.66
N TYR A 428 -13.24 2.99 -1.78
CA TYR A 428 -13.94 4.23 -2.15
C TYR A 428 -14.67 4.89 -0.97
N GLY A 429 -14.34 4.52 0.28
CA GLY A 429 -14.92 5.14 1.48
C GLY A 429 -16.31 4.64 1.84
N PHE A 430 -16.75 3.50 1.29
CA PHE A 430 -18.00 2.85 1.67
C PHE A 430 -17.71 1.64 2.57
N SER A 431 -18.20 1.67 3.80
CA SER A 431 -18.00 0.59 4.78
C SER A 431 -19.20 -0.33 4.85
N LEU A 432 -18.95 -1.62 5.05
CA LEU A 432 -19.98 -2.65 5.19
C LEU A 432 -20.66 -2.51 6.56
N ARG A 433 -21.98 -2.26 6.56
CA ARG A 433 -22.83 -2.16 7.76
C ARG A 433 -23.52 -3.47 8.10
N LYS A 434 -24.02 -4.16 7.10
CA LYS A 434 -24.84 -5.37 7.25
C LYS A 434 -24.40 -6.43 6.24
N LYS A 435 -24.32 -7.68 6.69
CA LYS A 435 -23.90 -8.84 5.90
C LYS A 435 -24.74 -10.05 6.32
N GLU A 436 -25.65 -10.47 5.45
CA GLU A 436 -26.61 -11.54 5.76
C GLU A 436 -26.77 -12.51 4.59
N PRO A 437 -26.71 -13.83 4.82
CA PRO A 437 -27.00 -14.83 3.80
C PRO A 437 -28.51 -15.05 3.65
N TYR A 438 -28.97 -15.05 2.41
CA TYR A 438 -30.33 -15.38 2.00
C TYR A 438 -30.34 -16.66 1.15
N PHE A 439 -31.47 -17.34 1.14
CA PHE A 439 -31.73 -18.46 0.26
C PHE A 439 -32.40 -17.97 -1.02
N SER A 440 -31.89 -18.42 -2.17
CA SER A 440 -32.52 -18.26 -3.47
C SER A 440 -33.84 -19.04 -3.57
N MET A 441 -34.63 -18.77 -4.61
CA MET A 441 -35.82 -19.56 -4.92
C MET A 441 -35.44 -20.84 -5.69
N VAL A 442 -36.39 -21.77 -5.80
CA VAL A 442 -36.22 -23.02 -6.56
C VAL A 442 -37.15 -23.02 -7.79
N PRO A 443 -36.67 -23.38 -9.00
CA PRO A 443 -35.26 -23.57 -9.35
C PRO A 443 -34.44 -22.28 -9.19
N SER A 444 -33.13 -22.43 -8.90
CA SER A 444 -32.17 -21.32 -8.74
C SER A 444 -31.81 -20.68 -10.08
N GLU A 445 -32.80 -20.05 -10.71
CA GLU A 445 -32.67 -19.33 -11.97
C GLU A 445 -33.25 -17.92 -11.88
N THR A 446 -32.88 -17.10 -12.85
CA THR A 446 -33.22 -15.68 -12.94
C THR A 446 -34.74 -15.45 -12.98
N GLU A 447 -35.48 -16.18 -13.84
CA GLU A 447 -36.91 -15.92 -14.06
C GLU A 447 -37.72 -16.10 -12.77
N THR A 448 -37.54 -17.23 -12.08
CA THR A 448 -38.22 -17.50 -10.82
C THR A 448 -37.68 -16.61 -9.70
N SER A 449 -36.37 -16.66 -9.42
CA SER A 449 -35.79 -16.04 -8.22
C SER A 449 -35.85 -14.51 -8.24
N LYS A 450 -35.55 -13.89 -9.39
CA LYS A 450 -35.55 -12.42 -9.49
C LYS A 450 -36.96 -11.86 -9.42
N LYS A 451 -37.95 -12.49 -10.04
CA LYS A 451 -39.34 -12.02 -9.94
C LYS A 451 -39.87 -12.13 -8.52
N CYS A 452 -39.60 -13.23 -7.83
CA CYS A 452 -39.97 -13.38 -6.42
C CYS A 452 -39.29 -12.30 -5.54
N LEU A 453 -37.98 -12.09 -5.72
CA LEU A 453 -37.21 -11.03 -5.04
C LEU A 453 -37.83 -9.64 -5.27
N LEU A 454 -38.13 -9.29 -6.53
CA LEU A 454 -38.61 -7.96 -6.89
C LEU A 454 -40.09 -7.73 -6.51
N SER A 455 -40.91 -8.78 -6.50
CA SER A 455 -42.34 -8.70 -6.18
C SER A 455 -42.65 -8.82 -4.70
N GLY A 456 -41.72 -9.36 -3.91
CA GLY A 456 -41.99 -9.68 -2.50
C GLY A 456 -42.85 -10.93 -2.32
N LYS A 457 -43.04 -11.72 -3.39
CA LYS A 457 -43.88 -12.93 -3.38
C LYS A 457 -43.00 -14.17 -3.34
N ASP A 458 -43.32 -15.07 -2.43
CA ASP A 458 -42.72 -16.39 -2.29
C ASP A 458 -43.34 -17.45 -3.22
N GLU A 459 -44.46 -17.11 -3.88
CA GLU A 459 -45.12 -17.91 -4.91
C GLU A 459 -45.15 -17.18 -6.25
N TYR A 460 -44.54 -17.79 -7.26
CA TYR A 460 -44.46 -17.26 -8.62
C TYR A 460 -45.83 -17.07 -9.27
N GLU A 461 -46.78 -17.97 -9.00
CA GLU A 461 -48.15 -17.88 -9.56
C GLU A 461 -48.91 -16.63 -9.07
N ASN A 462 -48.48 -16.02 -7.95
CA ASN A 462 -49.09 -14.82 -7.37
C ASN A 462 -48.49 -13.50 -7.90
N ILE A 463 -47.62 -13.56 -8.89
CA ILE A 463 -46.99 -12.38 -9.49
C ILE A 463 -47.82 -11.93 -10.70
N ASP A 464 -48.58 -10.84 -10.52
CA ASP A 464 -49.51 -10.33 -11.53
C ASP A 464 -48.80 -9.82 -12.80
N GLU A 465 -47.65 -9.18 -12.63
CA GLU A 465 -46.94 -8.47 -13.70
C GLU A 465 -45.79 -9.30 -14.28
N LYS A 466 -45.61 -9.25 -15.60
CA LYS A 466 -44.62 -10.11 -16.28
C LYS A 466 -43.23 -9.51 -16.41
N ASN A 467 -43.10 -8.19 -16.38
CA ASN A 467 -41.81 -7.49 -16.54
C ASN A 467 -41.37 -6.81 -15.24
N TYR A 468 -40.04 -6.71 -15.05
CA TYR A 468 -39.43 -6.21 -13.81
C TYR A 468 -39.81 -4.77 -13.47
N THR A 469 -39.98 -3.90 -14.48
CA THR A 469 -40.36 -2.51 -14.28
C THR A 469 -41.74 -2.41 -13.65
N ASP A 470 -42.72 -3.13 -14.17
CA ASP A 470 -44.09 -3.11 -13.65
C ASP A 470 -44.19 -3.76 -12.27
N ILE A 471 -43.47 -4.88 -12.04
CA ILE A 471 -43.40 -5.54 -10.72
C ILE A 471 -42.99 -4.54 -9.63
N LEU A 472 -41.89 -3.79 -9.85
CA LEU A 472 -41.38 -2.86 -8.85
C LEU A 472 -42.19 -1.55 -8.79
N ASN A 473 -42.41 -0.91 -9.94
CA ASN A 473 -42.97 0.44 -9.99
C ASN A 473 -44.46 0.46 -9.60
N LYS A 474 -45.19 -0.66 -9.74
CA LYS A 474 -46.61 -0.75 -9.36
C LYS A 474 -46.85 -1.61 -8.12
N GLY A 475 -46.11 -2.72 -7.97
CA GLY A 475 -46.39 -3.74 -6.94
C GLY A 475 -46.23 -3.25 -5.51
N TRP A 476 -45.36 -2.26 -5.28
CA TRP A 476 -45.04 -1.75 -3.94
C TRP A 476 -45.74 -0.44 -3.57
N VAL A 477 -46.39 0.23 -4.53
CA VAL A 477 -47.12 1.49 -4.31
C VAL A 477 -48.12 1.39 -3.14
N PRO A 478 -48.90 0.31 -2.97
CA PRO A 478 -49.86 0.21 -1.86
C PRO A 478 -49.23 0.14 -0.47
N TYR A 479 -47.93 -0.19 -0.36
CA TYR A 479 -47.25 -0.47 0.90
C TYR A 479 -46.31 0.67 1.36
N TYR A 480 -45.92 1.57 0.44
CA TYR A 480 -44.91 2.60 0.70
C TYR A 480 -45.37 4.04 0.34
N GLU A 481 -46.69 4.28 0.25
CA GLU A 481 -47.30 5.61 0.00
C GLU A 481 -46.66 6.36 -1.19
N ASP A 482 -46.17 7.59 -0.99
CA ASP A 482 -45.58 8.48 -2.00
C ASP A 482 -44.16 8.06 -2.44
N LYS A 483 -43.61 6.96 -1.90
CA LYS A 483 -42.26 6.51 -2.27
C LYS A 483 -42.24 5.71 -3.55
N GLU A 484 -41.47 6.22 -4.51
CA GLU A 484 -41.29 5.63 -5.82
C GLU A 484 -40.13 4.61 -5.79
N PHE A 485 -40.47 3.34 -6.02
CA PHE A 485 -39.51 2.30 -6.41
C PHE A 485 -39.26 2.42 -7.91
N LYS A 486 -37.99 2.55 -8.33
CA LYS A 486 -37.63 2.68 -9.74
C LYS A 486 -36.69 1.57 -10.18
N TYR A 487 -37.15 0.74 -11.10
CA TYR A 487 -36.29 -0.23 -11.77
C TYR A 487 -35.38 0.43 -12.82
N LEU A 488 -34.10 0.03 -12.82
CA LEU A 488 -33.07 0.49 -13.74
C LEU A 488 -32.39 -0.74 -14.38
N PRO A 489 -32.54 -0.96 -15.70
CA PRO A 489 -32.11 -2.20 -16.34
C PRO A 489 -30.59 -2.34 -16.46
N ASN A 490 -29.82 -1.26 -16.29
CA ASN A 490 -28.37 -1.26 -16.36
C ASN A 490 -27.78 0.04 -15.77
N ILE A 491 -26.47 0.05 -15.55
CA ILE A 491 -25.76 1.16 -14.91
C ILE A 491 -25.80 2.47 -15.70
N ASN A 492 -25.96 2.41 -17.03
CA ASN A 492 -26.04 3.63 -17.83
C ASN A 492 -27.36 4.38 -17.58
N GLU A 493 -28.44 3.66 -17.27
CA GLU A 493 -29.72 4.27 -16.87
C GLU A 493 -29.66 4.88 -15.46
N LEU A 494 -28.86 4.30 -14.55
CA LEU A 494 -28.58 4.92 -13.27
C LEU A 494 -27.84 6.25 -13.44
N ILE A 495 -26.79 6.29 -14.27
CA ILE A 495 -25.98 7.50 -14.48
C ILE A 495 -26.80 8.66 -15.07
N LYS A 496 -27.83 8.35 -15.87
CA LYS A 496 -28.77 9.35 -16.42
C LYS A 496 -29.85 9.79 -15.43
N THR A 497 -30.02 9.08 -14.33
CA THR A 497 -31.08 9.33 -13.35
C THR A 497 -30.69 10.45 -12.40
N ASN A 498 -31.64 11.31 -12.05
CA ASN A 498 -31.50 12.23 -10.93
C ASN A 498 -31.95 11.50 -9.66
N LEU A 499 -31.04 11.39 -8.70
CA LEU A 499 -31.32 10.78 -7.41
C LEU A 499 -32.09 11.76 -6.53
N GLU A 500 -33.12 11.27 -5.87
CA GLU A 500 -33.97 12.04 -4.97
C GLU A 500 -34.06 11.33 -3.60
N ASN A 501 -34.00 12.12 -2.52
CA ASN A 501 -34.17 11.60 -1.17
C ASN A 501 -35.53 10.91 -1.01
N GLY A 502 -35.53 9.83 -0.26
CA GLY A 502 -36.72 9.03 0.00
C GLY A 502 -37.06 8.05 -1.13
N LYS A 503 -36.36 8.06 -2.27
CA LYS A 503 -36.58 7.11 -3.38
C LYS A 503 -35.63 5.91 -3.31
N THR A 504 -36.07 4.81 -3.90
CA THR A 504 -35.32 3.55 -3.99
C THR A 504 -35.12 3.15 -5.45
N TYR A 505 -33.87 2.98 -5.85
CA TYR A 505 -33.47 2.65 -7.21
C TYR A 505 -32.94 1.22 -7.28
N PHE A 506 -33.60 0.35 -8.04
CA PHE A 506 -33.18 -1.03 -8.25
C PHE A 506 -32.37 -1.15 -9.54
N LEU A 507 -31.05 -1.24 -9.42
CA LEU A 507 -30.13 -1.43 -10.52
C LEU A 507 -29.93 -2.92 -10.81
N ASN A 508 -30.31 -3.39 -11.99
CA ASN A 508 -29.98 -4.74 -12.46
C ASN A 508 -28.56 -4.80 -13.05
N PHE A 509 -27.76 -5.76 -12.62
CA PHE A 509 -26.39 -5.98 -13.07
C PHE A 509 -26.19 -7.39 -13.63
N LEU A 510 -26.32 -7.50 -14.95
CA LEU A 510 -26.19 -8.74 -15.74
C LEU A 510 -24.76 -9.24 -16.05
N PRO A 511 -23.69 -8.41 -16.04
CA PRO A 511 -22.38 -8.85 -16.54
C PRO A 511 -21.76 -10.08 -15.85
N ILE A 512 -22.08 -10.36 -14.58
CA ILE A 512 -21.53 -11.52 -13.85
C ILE A 512 -22.06 -12.82 -14.45
N ASP A 513 -23.38 -12.98 -14.54
CA ASP A 513 -24.01 -14.16 -15.18
C ASP A 513 -23.46 -14.40 -16.59
N SER A 514 -23.39 -13.34 -17.41
CA SER A 514 -22.85 -13.47 -18.77
C SER A 514 -21.38 -13.92 -18.80
N ALA A 515 -20.58 -13.61 -17.79
CA ALA A 515 -19.20 -14.07 -17.70
C ALA A 515 -19.12 -15.53 -17.24
N LEU A 516 -19.93 -15.93 -16.26
CA LEU A 516 -19.99 -17.27 -15.69
C LEU A 516 -20.41 -18.35 -16.70
N HIS A 517 -21.23 -18.00 -17.69
CA HIS A 517 -21.63 -18.88 -18.81
C HIS A 517 -20.59 -18.99 -19.93
N LYS A 518 -19.49 -18.24 -19.86
CA LYS A 518 -18.43 -18.25 -20.88
C LYS A 518 -17.25 -19.09 -20.42
N ASP A 519 -16.60 -19.74 -21.38
CA ASP A 519 -15.35 -20.43 -21.13
C ASP A 519 -14.21 -19.42 -20.87
N GLU A 520 -13.25 -19.77 -20.01
CA GLU A 520 -12.12 -18.91 -19.64
C GLU A 520 -11.25 -18.53 -20.84
N THR A 521 -11.17 -19.37 -21.88
CA THR A 521 -10.48 -19.04 -23.14
C THR A 521 -11.17 -17.90 -23.90
N VAL A 522 -12.49 -17.79 -23.78
CA VAL A 522 -13.28 -16.69 -24.38
C VAL A 522 -13.17 -15.43 -23.53
N LEU A 523 -13.11 -15.57 -22.21
CA LEU A 523 -12.90 -14.45 -21.28
C LEU A 523 -11.48 -13.87 -21.37
N GLY A 524 -10.50 -14.71 -21.72
CA GLY A 524 -9.08 -14.36 -21.73
C GLY A 524 -8.46 -14.23 -20.33
N ALA A 525 -9.16 -14.71 -19.31
CA ALA A 525 -8.77 -14.68 -17.90
C ALA A 525 -9.54 -15.77 -17.12
N GLU A 526 -9.05 -16.12 -15.93
CA GLU A 526 -9.79 -16.99 -15.01
C GLU A 526 -11.07 -16.30 -14.51
N HIS A 527 -12.11 -17.08 -14.21
CA HIS A 527 -13.41 -16.52 -13.77
C HIS A 527 -13.30 -15.59 -12.57
N PHE A 528 -12.51 -15.96 -11.55
CA PHE A 528 -12.37 -15.12 -10.34
C PHE A 528 -11.71 -13.78 -10.64
N GLU A 529 -10.69 -13.76 -11.50
CA GLU A 529 -10.01 -12.53 -11.93
C GLU A 529 -10.97 -11.65 -12.75
N HIS A 530 -11.71 -12.26 -13.67
CA HIS A 530 -12.68 -11.53 -14.50
C HIS A 530 -13.84 -10.97 -13.67
N ILE A 531 -14.37 -11.73 -12.72
CA ILE A 531 -15.42 -11.28 -11.78
C ILE A 531 -14.90 -10.13 -10.92
N GLU A 532 -13.68 -10.26 -10.35
CA GLU A 532 -13.07 -9.18 -9.58
C GLU A 532 -12.99 -7.89 -10.39
N TYR A 533 -12.54 -7.96 -11.65
CA TYR A 533 -12.51 -6.82 -12.56
C TYR A 533 -13.90 -6.20 -12.79
N LEU A 534 -14.93 -7.02 -13.03
CA LEU A 534 -16.30 -6.55 -13.24
C LEU A 534 -16.86 -5.85 -11.99
N LEU A 535 -16.62 -6.40 -10.80
CA LEU A 535 -17.06 -5.83 -9.52
C LEU A 535 -16.31 -4.53 -9.18
N GLN A 536 -15.01 -4.46 -9.45
CA GLN A 536 -14.22 -3.23 -9.30
C GLN A 536 -14.73 -2.12 -10.23
N ASN A 537 -15.06 -2.45 -11.47
CA ASN A 537 -15.61 -1.50 -12.43
C ASN A 537 -17.02 -1.04 -12.05
N LEU A 538 -17.89 -1.95 -11.59
CA LEU A 538 -19.20 -1.62 -11.03
C LEU A 538 -19.07 -0.63 -9.87
N THR A 539 -18.24 -0.99 -8.88
CA THR A 539 -18.02 -0.19 -7.68
C THR A 539 -17.50 1.19 -8.02
N LYS A 540 -16.45 1.29 -8.84
CA LYS A 540 -15.87 2.56 -9.29
C LYS A 540 -16.91 3.45 -9.98
N LYS A 541 -17.70 2.90 -10.89
CA LYS A 541 -18.74 3.68 -11.60
C LYS A 541 -19.83 4.17 -10.66
N LEU A 542 -20.27 3.30 -9.75
CA LEU A 542 -21.32 3.62 -8.78
C LEU A 542 -20.86 4.72 -7.81
N THR A 543 -19.68 4.56 -7.20
CA THR A 543 -19.15 5.54 -6.24
C THR A 543 -18.78 6.86 -6.90
N ASN A 544 -18.23 6.85 -8.11
CA ASN A 544 -18.01 8.07 -8.88
C ASN A 544 -19.32 8.81 -9.18
N PHE A 545 -20.36 8.09 -9.62
CA PHE A 545 -21.67 8.69 -9.88
C PHE A 545 -22.27 9.33 -8.61
N ILE A 546 -22.23 8.63 -7.48
CA ILE A 546 -22.71 9.15 -6.19
C ILE A 546 -21.94 10.40 -5.79
N LYS A 547 -20.61 10.37 -5.97
CA LYS A 547 -19.72 11.51 -5.69
C LYS A 547 -19.99 12.70 -6.60
N GLU A 548 -20.19 12.47 -7.90
CA GLU A 548 -20.54 13.52 -8.88
C GLU A 548 -21.87 14.20 -8.57
N LYS A 549 -22.79 13.48 -7.93
CA LYS A 549 -24.08 14.01 -7.46
C LYS A 549 -24.02 14.66 -6.08
N ASP A 550 -22.89 14.55 -5.37
CA ASP A 550 -22.69 15.05 -4.01
C ASP A 550 -23.72 14.52 -2.99
N VAL A 551 -24.01 13.22 -3.05
CA VAL A 551 -25.01 12.55 -2.20
C VAL A 551 -24.46 11.38 -1.38
N GLN A 552 -23.14 11.30 -1.19
CA GLN A 552 -22.45 10.21 -0.48
C GLN A 552 -23.04 9.96 0.91
N GLU A 553 -23.18 11.01 1.72
CA GLU A 553 -23.68 10.95 3.12
C GLU A 553 -25.15 10.52 3.22
N ASN A 554 -25.91 10.71 2.14
CA ASN A 554 -27.34 10.39 2.08
C ASN A 554 -27.61 9.07 1.36
N THR A 555 -26.60 8.43 0.76
CA THR A 555 -26.79 7.20 -0.02
C THR A 555 -26.51 5.95 0.80
N ILE A 556 -27.47 5.03 0.80
CA ILE A 556 -27.30 3.66 1.29
C ILE A 556 -27.24 2.74 0.07
N LEU A 557 -26.16 1.96 -0.01
CA LEU A 557 -25.96 0.98 -1.07
C LEU A 557 -26.33 -0.41 -0.58
N HIS A 558 -27.26 -1.06 -1.26
CA HIS A 558 -27.63 -2.44 -0.99
C HIS A 558 -27.15 -3.33 -2.13
N ILE A 559 -26.51 -4.44 -1.83
CA ILE A 559 -26.12 -5.47 -2.82
C ILE A 559 -26.91 -6.74 -2.49
N ILE A 560 -27.64 -7.25 -3.47
CA ILE A 560 -28.42 -8.49 -3.37
C ILE A 560 -28.23 -9.32 -4.65
N SER A 561 -28.40 -10.63 -4.56
CA SER A 561 -28.46 -11.53 -5.71
C SER A 561 -29.76 -12.32 -5.72
N ASP A 562 -30.17 -12.73 -6.90
CA ASP A 562 -31.31 -13.62 -7.10
C ASP A 562 -30.93 -15.08 -6.85
N HIS A 563 -29.81 -15.54 -7.42
CA HIS A 563 -29.27 -16.90 -7.25
C HIS A 563 -27.73 -16.91 -7.38
N GLY A 564 -27.12 -18.08 -7.24
CA GLY A 564 -25.74 -18.35 -7.61
C GLY A 564 -25.63 -19.45 -8.68
N SER A 565 -24.46 -20.09 -8.78
CA SER A 565 -24.18 -21.16 -9.75
C SER A 565 -23.04 -22.06 -9.29
N THR A 566 -22.94 -23.25 -9.89
CA THR A 566 -21.89 -24.23 -9.62
C THR A 566 -20.96 -24.38 -10.83
N LYS A 567 -19.64 -24.33 -10.61
CA LYS A 567 -18.63 -24.62 -11.65
C LYS A 567 -18.38 -26.11 -11.75
N PHE A 568 -18.36 -26.63 -12.98
CA PHE A 568 -17.95 -28.01 -13.24
C PHE A 568 -16.52 -28.07 -13.80
N ASN A 569 -15.55 -28.36 -12.93
CA ASN A 569 -14.10 -28.37 -13.25
C ASN A 569 -13.61 -29.62 -14.00
N SER A 570 -14.40 -30.68 -14.00
CA SER A 570 -14.15 -31.91 -14.76
C SER A 570 -15.49 -32.39 -15.32
N ILE A 571 -15.50 -33.47 -16.10
CA ILE A 571 -16.74 -34.23 -16.33
C ILE A 571 -16.91 -35.09 -15.09
N PRO A 572 -17.79 -34.74 -14.12
CA PRO A 572 -18.12 -35.67 -13.06
C PRO A 572 -18.78 -36.89 -13.69
N GLN A 573 -18.77 -38.00 -12.96
CA GLN A 573 -19.70 -39.07 -13.28
C GLN A 573 -21.12 -38.48 -13.23
N ASN A 574 -21.79 -38.44 -14.37
CA ASN A 574 -23.19 -38.05 -14.45
C ASN A 574 -24.01 -39.33 -14.32
N ASP A 575 -24.74 -39.44 -13.22
CA ASP A 575 -25.54 -40.63 -12.91
C ASP A 575 -26.87 -40.63 -13.70
N LEU A 576 -27.25 -39.49 -14.31
CA LEU A 576 -28.44 -39.37 -15.15
C LEU A 576 -28.21 -39.88 -16.59
N ASP A 577 -29.17 -40.65 -17.11
CA ASP A 577 -29.25 -40.98 -18.53
C ASP A 577 -29.76 -39.78 -19.35
N ILE A 578 -28.83 -39.02 -19.94
CA ILE A 578 -29.14 -37.86 -20.78
C ILE A 578 -30.01 -38.25 -21.99
N ASP A 579 -29.86 -39.45 -22.55
CA ASP A 579 -30.60 -39.85 -23.75
C ASP A 579 -32.09 -40.10 -23.45
N PHE A 580 -32.42 -40.57 -22.24
CA PHE A 580 -33.80 -40.64 -21.76
C PHE A 580 -34.51 -39.29 -21.86
N PHE A 581 -33.88 -38.21 -21.39
CA PHE A 581 -34.48 -36.88 -21.37
C PHE A 581 -34.62 -36.23 -22.76
N LYS A 582 -33.75 -36.58 -23.73
CA LYS A 582 -33.91 -36.11 -25.12
C LYS A 582 -35.21 -36.55 -25.78
N SER A 583 -35.74 -37.70 -25.37
CA SER A 583 -36.99 -38.27 -25.88
C SER A 583 -38.23 -37.82 -25.11
N THR A 584 -38.04 -37.14 -23.98
CA THR A 584 -39.12 -36.68 -23.10
C THR A 584 -39.55 -35.27 -23.51
N LYS A 585 -40.86 -35.00 -23.48
CA LYS A 585 -41.39 -33.67 -23.80
C LYS A 585 -41.09 -32.70 -22.65
N GLN A 586 -40.19 -31.76 -22.90
CA GLN A 586 -39.74 -30.72 -21.97
C GLN A 586 -40.01 -29.33 -22.56
N GLU A 587 -40.32 -28.35 -21.72
CA GLU A 587 -40.64 -26.98 -22.19
C GLU A 587 -39.42 -26.07 -22.18
N ASP A 588 -38.66 -26.05 -21.08
CA ASP A 588 -37.53 -25.14 -20.86
C ASP A 588 -36.29 -25.94 -20.40
N PRO A 589 -35.48 -26.47 -21.33
CA PRO A 589 -34.35 -27.32 -20.96
C PRO A 589 -33.14 -26.51 -20.51
N SER A 590 -32.64 -26.79 -19.31
CA SER A 590 -31.39 -26.27 -18.75
C SER A 590 -30.46 -27.42 -18.35
N PRO A 591 -29.12 -27.21 -18.30
CA PRO A 591 -28.20 -28.24 -17.78
C PRO A 591 -28.54 -28.72 -16.37
N ARG A 592 -29.08 -27.86 -15.50
CA ARG A 592 -29.36 -28.20 -14.09
C ARG A 592 -30.82 -28.47 -13.79
N PHE A 593 -31.75 -28.07 -14.66
CA PHE A 593 -33.17 -28.34 -14.44
C PHE A 593 -33.94 -28.58 -15.74
N LEU A 594 -35.09 -29.24 -15.62
CA LEU A 594 -36.07 -29.43 -16.69
C LEU A 594 -37.47 -29.10 -16.18
N SER A 595 -38.27 -28.39 -16.98
CA SER A 595 -39.67 -28.08 -16.68
C SER A 595 -40.64 -29.06 -17.36
N PHE A 596 -41.72 -29.42 -16.64
CA PHE A 596 -42.70 -30.42 -17.07
C PHE A 596 -44.14 -29.97 -16.85
N SER A 597 -45.03 -30.46 -17.72
CA SER A 597 -46.47 -30.45 -17.49
C SER A 597 -46.85 -31.37 -16.34
N ASN A 598 -48.01 -31.18 -15.71
CA ASN A 598 -48.49 -32.08 -14.64
C ASN A 598 -48.59 -33.55 -15.11
N GLU A 599 -49.05 -33.75 -16.35
CA GLU A 599 -49.21 -35.10 -16.91
C GLU A 599 -47.85 -35.78 -17.10
N ASP A 600 -46.88 -35.09 -17.71
CA ASP A 600 -45.56 -35.64 -17.97
C ASP A 600 -44.78 -35.86 -16.68
N PHE A 601 -44.87 -34.93 -15.72
CA PHE A 601 -44.20 -35.03 -14.41
C PHE A 601 -44.65 -36.26 -13.62
N SER A 602 -45.96 -36.56 -13.63
CA SER A 602 -46.52 -37.73 -12.92
C SER A 602 -46.09 -39.09 -13.50
N LYS A 603 -45.61 -39.10 -14.76
CA LYS A 603 -45.16 -40.31 -15.48
C LYS A 603 -43.66 -40.57 -15.31
N LEU A 604 -42.92 -39.63 -14.71
CA LEU A 604 -41.48 -39.77 -14.53
C LEU A 604 -41.17 -40.94 -13.59
N PRO A 605 -40.15 -41.78 -13.91
CA PRO A 605 -39.79 -42.90 -13.07
C PRO A 605 -39.30 -42.48 -11.68
N GLU A 606 -39.69 -43.25 -10.66
CA GLU A 606 -39.34 -42.95 -9.26
C GLU A 606 -37.85 -43.08 -8.97
N TYR A 607 -37.12 -43.94 -9.69
CA TYR A 607 -35.66 -44.10 -9.51
C TYR A 607 -34.89 -42.79 -9.76
N LEU A 608 -35.46 -41.85 -10.52
CA LEU A 608 -34.84 -40.55 -10.77
C LEU A 608 -34.67 -39.71 -9.49
N LYS A 609 -35.39 -40.02 -8.40
CA LYS A 609 -35.25 -39.32 -7.11
C LYS A 609 -33.87 -39.48 -6.46
N GLU A 610 -33.12 -40.52 -6.86
CA GLU A 610 -31.73 -40.73 -6.41
C GLU A 610 -30.76 -39.69 -7.01
N ASP A 611 -31.13 -39.12 -8.17
CA ASP A 611 -30.25 -38.28 -8.98
C ASP A 611 -30.82 -36.89 -9.30
N ALA A 612 -32.11 -36.65 -9.00
CA ALA A 612 -32.80 -35.39 -9.20
C ALA A 612 -33.86 -35.15 -8.09
N PHE A 613 -34.05 -33.88 -7.73
CA PHE A 613 -35.16 -33.43 -6.89
C PHE A 613 -36.42 -33.21 -7.73
N PHE A 614 -37.54 -33.72 -7.23
CA PHE A 614 -38.86 -33.54 -7.82
C PHE A 614 -39.52 -32.30 -7.19
N ILE A 615 -39.48 -31.19 -7.90
CA ILE A 615 -40.02 -29.91 -7.44
C ILE A 615 -41.48 -29.81 -7.91
N ASP A 616 -42.40 -30.20 -7.03
CA ASP A 616 -43.84 -30.05 -7.26
C ASP A 616 -44.25 -28.59 -7.23
N LYS A 617 -45.00 -28.17 -8.25
CA LYS A 617 -45.36 -26.77 -8.42
C LYS A 617 -46.22 -26.21 -7.29
N SER A 618 -47.04 -27.04 -6.66
CA SER A 618 -47.95 -26.60 -5.59
C SER A 618 -47.18 -26.39 -4.29
N ARG A 619 -46.28 -27.33 -3.95
CA ARG A 619 -45.41 -27.24 -2.76
C ARG A 619 -44.46 -26.04 -2.86
N PHE A 620 -43.85 -25.85 -4.02
CA PHE A 620 -42.84 -24.80 -4.20
C PHE A 620 -43.41 -23.46 -4.72
N GLY A 621 -44.72 -23.35 -4.93
CA GLY A 621 -45.36 -22.11 -5.37
C GLY A 621 -44.97 -21.69 -6.78
N LEU A 622 -44.86 -22.64 -7.72
CA LEU A 622 -44.34 -22.43 -9.07
C LEU A 622 -45.44 -22.59 -10.12
N SER A 623 -45.22 -22.05 -11.33
CA SER A 623 -46.15 -22.23 -12.44
C SER A 623 -46.09 -23.62 -13.09
N LYS A 624 -44.98 -24.34 -12.93
CA LYS A 624 -44.67 -25.63 -13.57
C LYS A 624 -43.97 -26.55 -12.57
N ASN A 625 -43.97 -27.85 -12.85
CA ASN A 625 -43.17 -28.80 -12.08
C ASN A 625 -41.75 -28.85 -12.66
N PHE A 626 -40.76 -29.10 -11.81
CA PHE A 626 -39.37 -29.17 -12.25
C PHE A 626 -38.67 -30.42 -11.75
N LEU A 627 -37.72 -30.91 -12.54
CA LEU A 627 -36.63 -31.74 -12.02
C LEU A 627 -35.39 -30.86 -11.86
N CYS A 628 -34.76 -30.89 -10.69
CA CYS A 628 -33.50 -30.21 -10.43
C CYS A 628 -32.41 -31.27 -10.16
N ALA A 629 -31.26 -31.18 -10.81
CA ALA A 629 -30.22 -32.19 -10.72
C ALA A 629 -29.56 -32.19 -9.33
N ARG A 630 -29.35 -33.39 -8.76
CA ARG A 630 -28.59 -33.57 -7.50
C ARG A 630 -27.10 -33.50 -7.76
N ARG A 631 -26.32 -33.19 -6.71
CA ARG A 631 -24.85 -33.22 -6.76
C ARG A 631 -24.35 -32.48 -8.02
N SER A 632 -23.44 -33.11 -8.76
CA SER A 632 -22.89 -32.61 -10.02
C SER A 632 -23.57 -33.18 -11.27
N ASN A 633 -24.76 -33.77 -11.16
CA ASN A 633 -25.48 -34.30 -12.31
C ASN A 633 -25.98 -33.17 -13.24
N THR A 634 -26.16 -33.49 -14.52
CA THR A 634 -26.75 -32.56 -15.50
C THR A 634 -27.72 -33.27 -16.44
N PHE A 635 -28.79 -32.58 -16.83
CA PHE A 635 -29.75 -33.10 -17.81
C PHE A 635 -29.30 -32.89 -19.26
N LEU A 636 -28.42 -31.93 -19.50
CA LEU A 636 -27.87 -31.60 -20.81
C LEU A 636 -26.34 -31.64 -20.80
N LYS A 637 -25.76 -31.69 -22.00
CA LYS A 637 -24.32 -31.45 -22.16
C LYS A 637 -24.00 -29.99 -21.84
N TYR A 638 -22.92 -29.78 -21.12
CA TYR A 638 -22.39 -28.47 -20.75
C TYR A 638 -20.91 -28.36 -21.17
N LYS A 639 -20.33 -27.18 -21.02
CA LYS A 639 -18.90 -26.96 -21.29
C LYS A 639 -18.12 -27.05 -20.00
N ILE A 640 -17.04 -27.83 -19.97
CA ILE A 640 -16.17 -27.89 -18.78
C ILE A 640 -15.64 -26.49 -18.49
N GLY A 641 -15.63 -26.11 -17.21
CA GLY A 641 -15.14 -24.81 -16.78
C GLY A 641 -16.19 -23.69 -16.80
N THR A 642 -17.39 -23.90 -17.32
CA THR A 642 -18.52 -22.96 -17.14
C THR A 642 -19.23 -23.20 -15.83
N PHE A 643 -19.97 -22.19 -15.40
CA PHE A 643 -20.86 -22.27 -14.24
C PHE A 643 -22.30 -22.43 -14.72
N GLU A 644 -23.02 -23.35 -14.09
CA GLU A 644 -24.42 -23.64 -14.41
C GLU A 644 -25.27 -23.43 -13.15
N HIS A 645 -26.54 -23.05 -13.34
CA HIS A 645 -27.47 -22.76 -12.24
C HIS A 645 -28.81 -23.46 -12.45
N GLY A 646 -29.62 -23.56 -11.40
CA GLY A 646 -30.95 -24.18 -11.38
C GLY A 646 -31.06 -25.45 -10.52
N GLY A 647 -29.97 -25.85 -9.86
CA GLY A 647 -29.94 -26.89 -8.84
C GLY A 647 -30.14 -26.34 -7.42
N LEU A 648 -29.81 -27.15 -6.42
CA LEU A 648 -30.03 -26.84 -5.00
C LEU A 648 -28.72 -26.81 -4.18
N LEU A 649 -27.56 -26.85 -4.83
CA LEU A 649 -26.28 -26.81 -4.10
C LEU A 649 -26.07 -25.48 -3.37
N PRO A 650 -25.29 -25.43 -2.26
CA PRO A 650 -25.07 -24.20 -1.50
C PRO A 650 -24.55 -23.03 -2.35
N GLU A 651 -23.72 -23.30 -3.35
CA GLU A 651 -23.17 -22.30 -4.28
C GLU A 651 -24.26 -21.59 -5.09
N GLU A 652 -25.36 -22.30 -5.37
CA GLU A 652 -26.54 -21.84 -6.11
C GLU A 652 -27.55 -21.17 -5.18
N MET A 653 -27.75 -21.74 -3.98
CA MET A 653 -28.82 -21.34 -3.07
C MET A 653 -28.44 -20.24 -2.08
N ILE A 654 -27.16 -20.10 -1.70
CA ILE A 654 -26.73 -19.12 -0.70
C ILE A 654 -26.25 -17.85 -1.39
N VAL A 655 -27.06 -16.80 -1.28
CA VAL A 655 -26.81 -15.50 -1.91
C VAL A 655 -26.64 -14.39 -0.87
N PRO A 656 -25.85 -13.34 -1.19
CA PRO A 656 -25.56 -12.28 -0.23
C PRO A 656 -26.60 -11.16 -0.22
N SER A 657 -26.88 -10.65 0.97
CA SER A 657 -27.46 -9.32 1.21
C SER A 657 -26.43 -8.47 1.97
N LEU A 658 -25.90 -7.43 1.31
CA LEU A 658 -24.89 -6.53 1.87
C LEU A 658 -25.43 -5.09 1.88
N THR A 659 -25.16 -4.35 2.95
CA THR A 659 -25.49 -2.92 3.04
C THR A 659 -24.23 -2.12 3.32
N PHE A 660 -23.98 -1.08 2.52
CA PHE A 660 -22.84 -0.18 2.65
C PHE A 660 -23.28 1.27 2.83
N GLU A 661 -22.53 2.00 3.64
CA GLU A 661 -22.70 3.44 3.86
C GLU A 661 -21.37 4.16 3.67
N HIS A 662 -21.44 5.42 3.24
CA HIS A 662 -20.27 6.27 3.22
C HIS A 662 -19.76 6.52 4.65
N VAL A 663 -18.45 6.41 4.84
CA VAL A 663 -17.77 6.78 6.07
C VAL A 663 -16.67 7.76 5.69
N GLU A 664 -16.79 9.01 6.13
CA GLU A 664 -15.71 9.98 5.98
C GLU A 664 -14.48 9.48 6.78
N LEU A 665 -13.48 8.96 6.08
CA LEU A 665 -12.24 8.44 6.66
C LEU A 665 -11.41 9.60 7.22
N ARG A 666 -11.70 10.03 8.45
CA ARG A 666 -10.79 10.88 9.22
C ARG A 666 -9.81 9.99 9.96
N LEU A 667 -8.68 9.71 9.32
CA LEU A 667 -7.63 8.91 9.93
C LEU A 667 -6.94 9.73 11.03
N GLU A 668 -7.05 9.24 12.25
CA GLU A 668 -6.27 9.66 13.38
C GLU A 668 -4.91 8.95 13.39
N ASN A 669 -3.88 9.68 13.84
CA ASN A 669 -2.53 9.18 13.99
C ASN A 669 -2.47 8.02 14.97
N ILE A 670 -1.80 6.93 14.61
CA ILE A 670 -1.52 5.81 15.51
C ILE A 670 -0.71 6.32 16.69
N LEU A 671 -1.11 5.95 17.90
CA LEU A 671 -0.43 6.42 19.12
C LEU A 671 0.69 5.44 19.46
N VAL A 672 1.89 5.98 19.72
CA VAL A 672 3.05 5.20 20.14
C VAL A 672 3.60 5.75 21.44
N THR A 673 3.68 4.90 22.45
CA THR A 673 4.21 5.27 23.78
C THR A 673 5.32 4.31 24.18
N LEU A 674 6.43 4.85 24.68
CA LEU A 674 7.48 4.03 25.31
C LEU A 674 7.05 3.66 26.74
N LEU A 675 7.06 2.37 27.07
CA LEU A 675 6.82 1.90 28.44
C LEU A 675 8.00 2.21 29.37
N LYS A 676 9.20 2.33 28.82
CA LYS A 676 10.43 2.72 29.51
C LYS A 676 11.18 3.71 28.63
N ASN A 677 11.57 4.85 29.20
CA ASN A 677 12.31 5.89 28.47
C ASN A 677 13.81 5.96 28.84
N SER A 678 14.28 5.14 29.79
CA SER A 678 15.69 5.13 30.21
C SER A 678 16.43 3.91 29.66
N PHE A 679 17.51 4.16 28.92
CA PHE A 679 18.31 3.13 28.27
C PHE A 679 19.79 3.26 28.63
N ARG A 680 20.55 2.20 28.35
CA ARG A 680 22.01 2.11 28.55
C ARG A 680 22.66 1.84 27.20
N TYR A 681 23.92 2.22 27.06
CA TYR A 681 24.72 1.93 25.86
C TYR A 681 25.11 0.43 25.74
N ARG A 682 24.09 -0.43 25.55
CA ARG A 682 24.17 -1.88 25.37
C ARG A 682 22.93 -2.38 24.63
N SER A 683 22.82 -3.70 24.44
CA SER A 683 21.57 -4.30 23.96
C SER A 683 20.51 -4.21 25.08
N GLU A 684 19.39 -3.57 24.76
CA GLU A 684 18.22 -3.42 25.62
C GLU A 684 16.96 -3.83 24.84
N GLU A 685 15.91 -4.16 25.57
CA GLU A 685 14.57 -4.34 25.01
C GLU A 685 13.83 -2.99 25.08
N ILE A 686 13.31 -2.54 23.94
CA ILE A 686 12.56 -1.31 23.79
C ILE A 686 11.09 -1.69 23.68
N GLN A 687 10.30 -1.39 24.71
CA GLN A 687 8.90 -1.77 24.78
C GLN A 687 8.00 -0.59 24.41
N PHE A 688 7.12 -0.83 23.45
CA PHE A 688 6.16 0.13 22.91
C PHE A 688 4.75 -0.32 23.22
N GLU A 689 3.91 0.60 23.67
CA GLU A 689 2.45 0.48 23.57
C GLU A 689 2.00 1.22 22.31
N ILE A 690 1.31 0.50 21.42
CA ILE A 690 0.82 1.00 20.14
C ILE A 690 -0.70 0.93 20.18
N ALA A 691 -1.37 2.05 19.97
CA ALA A 691 -2.82 2.13 19.98
C ALA A 691 -3.36 2.65 18.65
N ASN A 692 -4.39 1.98 18.14
CA ASN A 692 -5.15 2.40 16.99
C ASN A 692 -6.39 3.19 17.46
N PRO A 693 -6.38 4.54 17.39
CA PRO A 693 -7.55 5.34 17.74
C PRO A 693 -8.64 5.28 16.65
N ASN A 694 -8.34 4.73 15.47
CA ASN A 694 -9.30 4.66 14.38
C ASN A 694 -10.34 3.57 14.64
N ASN A 695 -11.52 3.80 14.11
CA ASN A 695 -12.65 2.88 14.02
C ASN A 695 -12.52 1.87 12.87
N ILE A 696 -11.30 1.71 12.32
CA ILE A 696 -10.95 0.81 11.22
C ILE A 696 -9.67 0.09 11.62
N PRO A 697 -9.54 -1.23 11.34
CA PRO A 697 -8.32 -1.96 11.65
C PRO A 697 -7.13 -1.40 10.88
N VAL A 698 -5.96 -1.52 11.51
CA VAL A 698 -4.68 -1.26 10.87
C VAL A 698 -4.03 -2.59 10.54
N GLU A 699 -3.65 -2.74 9.28
CA GLU A 699 -3.02 -3.93 8.72
C GLU A 699 -1.53 -3.70 8.52
N ASP A 700 -0.74 -4.77 8.69
CA ASP A 700 0.69 -4.81 8.36
C ASP A 700 1.50 -3.64 8.97
N LEU A 701 1.19 -3.23 10.21
CA LEU A 701 1.86 -2.12 10.87
C LEU A 701 3.29 -2.54 11.22
N LYS A 702 4.24 -1.95 10.52
CA LYS A 702 5.67 -2.07 10.75
C LYS A 702 6.16 -0.95 11.66
N LEU A 703 6.72 -1.33 12.79
CA LEU A 703 7.37 -0.47 13.77
C LEU A 703 8.88 -0.52 13.58
N GLU A 704 9.52 0.60 13.26
CA GLU A 704 10.97 0.70 13.10
C GLU A 704 11.56 1.78 14.01
N VAL A 705 12.66 1.48 14.71
CA VAL A 705 13.52 2.50 15.30
C VAL A 705 14.53 2.95 14.25
N THR A 706 14.64 4.25 14.04
CA THR A 706 15.35 4.84 12.90
C THR A 706 16.60 5.65 13.29
N ASN A 707 16.89 5.74 14.58
CA ASN A 707 18.13 6.31 15.11
C ASN A 707 19.38 5.65 14.48
N SER A 708 20.37 6.45 14.07
CA SER A 708 21.61 5.89 13.50
C SER A 708 22.49 5.20 14.55
N ASN A 709 22.30 5.54 15.83
CA ASN A 709 23.02 4.96 16.96
C ASN A 709 22.31 3.76 17.61
N VAL A 710 21.21 3.27 17.03
CA VAL A 710 20.49 2.09 17.52
C VAL A 710 20.44 1.03 16.43
N ASP A 711 21.11 -0.11 16.65
CA ASP A 711 20.93 -1.27 15.77
C ASP A 711 19.71 -2.07 16.25
N SER A 712 18.65 -2.15 15.45
CA SER A 712 17.45 -2.91 15.77
C SER A 712 16.80 -3.52 14.53
N ILE A 713 16.10 -4.63 14.72
CA ILE A 713 15.20 -5.21 13.72
C ILE A 713 13.79 -4.71 14.07
N GLY A 714 13.07 -4.15 13.09
CA GLY A 714 11.70 -3.69 13.29
C GLY A 714 10.75 -4.83 13.63
N GLU A 715 9.55 -4.47 14.10
CA GLU A 715 8.51 -5.42 14.48
C GLU A 715 7.28 -5.22 13.60
N ILE A 716 6.54 -6.29 13.29
CA ILE A 716 5.24 -6.20 12.59
C ILE A 716 4.10 -6.55 13.54
N ILE A 717 3.05 -5.75 13.45
CA ILE A 717 1.72 -6.03 13.95
C ILE A 717 0.85 -6.30 12.73
N GLU A 718 0.54 -7.58 12.50
CA GLU A 718 -0.26 -8.02 11.34
C GLU A 718 -1.61 -7.32 11.29
N TRP A 719 -2.22 -7.17 12.46
CA TRP A 719 -3.55 -6.64 12.63
C TRP A 719 -3.65 -5.92 13.97
N LEU A 720 -4.14 -4.69 13.94
CA LEU A 720 -4.48 -3.92 15.13
C LEU A 720 -5.94 -3.47 15.01
N ASP A 721 -6.80 -4.08 15.84
CA ASP A 721 -8.24 -3.86 15.80
C ASP A 721 -8.62 -2.37 15.98
N PRO A 722 -9.81 -1.97 15.51
CA PRO A 722 -10.37 -0.66 15.81
C PRO A 722 -10.37 -0.35 17.31
N ASN A 723 -10.01 0.88 17.69
CA ASN A 723 -10.03 1.36 19.08
C ASN A 723 -9.29 0.44 20.07
N SER A 724 -8.25 -0.25 19.60
CA SER A 724 -7.51 -1.23 20.38
C SER A 724 -6.07 -0.79 20.60
N LYS A 725 -5.36 -1.51 21.47
CA LYS A 725 -3.93 -1.33 21.70
C LYS A 725 -3.22 -2.65 21.91
N CYS A 726 -1.94 -2.68 21.57
CA CYS A 726 -1.07 -3.81 21.84
C CYS A 726 0.30 -3.35 22.33
N THR A 727 1.04 -4.28 22.93
CA THR A 727 2.41 -4.04 23.39
C THR A 727 3.36 -4.85 22.53
N LYS A 728 4.42 -4.21 22.05
CA LYS A 728 5.47 -4.82 21.23
C LYS A 728 6.86 -4.45 21.73
N SER A 729 7.79 -5.38 21.56
CA SER A 729 9.16 -5.23 22.01
C SER A 729 10.12 -5.33 20.83
N ILE A 730 10.99 -4.33 20.69
CA ILE A 730 12.11 -4.38 19.74
C ILE A 730 13.40 -4.54 20.53
N ARG A 731 14.24 -5.49 20.12
CA ARG A 731 15.60 -5.59 20.65
C ARG A 731 16.50 -4.60 19.92
N GLY A 732 17.04 -3.62 20.66
CA GLY A 732 17.90 -2.57 20.11
C GLY A 732 19.26 -2.54 20.82
N ARG A 733 20.35 -2.35 20.08
CA ARG A 733 21.68 -2.09 20.62
C ARG A 733 22.00 -0.60 20.53
N PHE A 734 21.97 0.07 21.67
CA PHE A 734 22.28 1.49 21.77
C PHE A 734 23.79 1.74 21.79
N LYS A 735 24.23 2.69 20.97
CA LYS A 735 25.63 3.14 20.86
C LYS A 735 25.72 4.61 21.26
N LYS A 736 26.92 5.04 21.65
CA LYS A 736 27.20 6.47 21.83
C LYS A 736 27.06 7.19 20.48
N ALA A 737 26.44 8.36 20.51
CA ALA A 737 26.26 9.24 19.37
C ALA A 737 26.80 10.62 19.72
N ASP A 738 27.35 11.32 18.74
CA ASP A 738 27.84 12.69 18.92
C ASP A 738 26.71 13.74 18.77
N LYS A 739 25.58 13.35 18.14
CA LYS A 739 24.40 14.20 18.01
C LYS A 739 23.54 14.13 19.28
N VAL A 740 23.32 15.28 19.90
CA VAL A 740 22.52 15.42 21.12
C VAL A 740 21.11 14.83 20.94
N ASP A 741 20.48 15.07 19.79
CA ASP A 741 19.15 14.54 19.47
C ASP A 741 19.11 13.01 19.49
N GLU A 742 20.14 12.31 19.00
CA GLU A 742 20.18 10.84 19.00
C GLU A 742 20.45 10.23 20.39
N THR A 743 20.83 11.07 21.35
CA THR A 743 21.01 10.67 22.76
C THR A 743 19.83 11.05 23.65
N THR A 744 18.93 11.90 23.17
CA THR A 744 17.78 12.44 23.92
C THR A 744 16.44 12.09 23.31
N LEU A 745 16.41 11.66 22.05
CA LEU A 745 15.22 11.28 21.30
C LEU A 745 15.38 9.89 20.66
N LEU A 746 14.29 9.13 20.69
CA LEU A 746 14.09 7.94 19.89
C LEU A 746 13.18 8.30 18.70
N PHE A 747 13.71 8.15 17.49
CA PHE A 747 13.01 8.33 16.23
C PHE A 747 12.38 7.01 15.81
N ILE A 748 11.06 7.00 15.67
CA ILE A 748 10.29 5.81 15.33
C ILE A 748 9.56 6.09 14.02
N SER A 749 9.56 5.13 13.11
CA SER A 749 8.78 5.19 11.88
C SER A 749 7.78 4.03 11.88
N LEU A 750 6.51 4.38 11.74
CA LEU A 750 5.43 3.43 11.49
C LEU A 750 5.13 3.42 10.00
N LYS A 751 5.05 2.23 9.42
CA LYS A 751 4.51 2.04 8.07
C LYS A 751 3.38 1.05 8.16
N PHE A 752 2.20 1.39 7.69
CA PHE A 752 1.02 0.56 7.89
C PHE A 752 0.02 0.72 6.76
N ARG A 753 -0.98 -0.16 6.74
CA ARG A 753 -2.06 -0.12 5.75
C ARG A 753 -3.41 0.05 6.42
N ILE A 754 -4.26 0.86 5.81
CA ILE A 754 -5.68 0.96 6.13
C ILE A 754 -6.43 0.90 4.80
N ASN A 755 -7.35 -0.05 4.63
CA ASN A 755 -8.10 -0.26 3.38
C ASN A 755 -7.20 -0.32 2.13
N ASP A 756 -6.15 -1.15 2.20
CA ASP A 756 -5.08 -1.30 1.20
C ASP A 756 -4.22 -0.05 0.91
N GLN A 757 -4.51 1.12 1.48
CA GLN A 757 -3.69 2.32 1.30
C GLN A 757 -2.52 2.32 2.28
N PHE A 758 -1.33 2.72 1.81
CA PHE A 758 -0.13 2.81 2.63
C PHE A 758 -0.02 4.17 3.31
N PHE A 759 0.31 4.13 4.59
CA PHE A 759 0.57 5.30 5.41
C PHE A 759 1.93 5.20 6.08
N VAL A 760 2.57 6.35 6.24
CA VAL A 760 3.83 6.47 6.98
C VAL A 760 3.64 7.53 8.05
N GLN A 761 4.04 7.21 9.27
CA GLN A 761 3.93 8.10 10.42
C GLN A 761 5.20 8.04 11.25
N ASP A 762 5.83 9.20 11.44
CA ASP A 762 7.06 9.30 12.21
C ASP A 762 6.79 9.92 13.59
N HIS A 763 7.44 9.37 14.63
CA HIS A 763 7.38 9.83 16.00
C HIS A 763 8.76 10.17 16.54
N LYS A 764 8.80 11.13 17.46
CA LYS A 764 9.98 11.47 18.25
C LYS A 764 9.59 11.34 19.73
N ILE A 765 10.24 10.45 20.46
CA ILE A 765 9.95 10.21 21.88
C ILE A 765 11.21 10.48 22.70
N ASN A 766 11.07 11.26 23.78
CA ASN A 766 12.19 11.55 24.68
C ASN A 766 12.72 10.29 25.36
N ILE A 767 14.04 10.14 25.40
CA ILE A 767 14.76 9.08 26.09
C ILE A 767 15.90 9.63 26.94
N ASN A 768 16.28 8.88 27.97
CA ASN A 768 17.41 9.17 28.85
C ASN A 768 18.48 8.08 28.70
N MET A 769 19.66 8.45 28.24
CA MET A 769 20.80 7.53 28.12
C MET A 769 21.66 7.56 29.39
N THR A 770 21.90 6.40 29.98
CA THR A 770 22.76 6.23 31.18
C THR A 770 24.05 5.49 30.84
N SER A 771 25.16 5.91 31.46
CA SER A 771 26.46 5.25 31.28
C SER A 771 26.49 3.89 31.98
N MET A 772 27.36 2.97 31.53
CA MET A 772 27.49 1.66 32.16
C MET A 772 28.11 1.70 33.58
N LEU A 773 28.65 2.84 34.04
CA LEU A 773 29.48 2.96 35.24
C LEU A 773 28.81 3.62 36.45
N GLU A 774 27.53 3.97 36.39
CA GLU A 774 26.83 4.48 37.57
C GLU A 774 26.03 3.36 38.25
N LEU A 775 26.73 2.65 39.14
CA LEU A 775 26.21 2.20 40.43
C LEU A 775 27.40 1.79 41.32
N LYS A 776 27.78 2.67 42.24
CA LYS A 776 28.12 2.29 43.61
C LYS A 776 27.73 3.41 44.57
N ASP A 777 26.75 3.08 45.41
CA ASP A 777 26.46 3.61 46.74
C ASP A 777 26.22 5.12 46.91
N SER A 778 24.94 5.48 47.01
CA SER A 778 24.48 6.60 47.85
C SER A 778 23.64 6.15 49.06
N SER A 779 23.51 4.83 49.32
CA SER A 779 22.81 4.30 50.50
C SER A 779 23.75 3.79 51.60
N MET A 780 25.04 4.14 51.60
CA MET A 780 25.97 3.80 52.67
C MET A 780 26.42 5.01 53.53
N PHE A 781 25.77 6.17 53.36
CA PHE A 781 26.07 7.38 54.15
C PHE A 781 24.84 8.09 54.73
N ASP A 782 23.75 7.36 54.98
CA ASP A 782 22.69 7.85 55.87
C ASP A 782 22.26 6.74 56.85
N LEU A 783 22.82 6.87 58.07
CA LEU A 783 22.54 6.21 59.36
C LEU A 783 22.99 4.76 59.59
#